data_AF-A0A925QHJ2-F1
#
_entry.id   AF-A0A925QHJ2-F1
#
_cell.length_a   1.000
_cell.length_b   1.000
_cell.length_c   1.000
_cell.angle_alpha   90.00
_cell.angle_beta   90.00
_cell.angle_gamma   90.00
#
_symmetry.space_group_name_H-M   'P 1'
#
loop_
_entity.id
_entity.type
_entity.pdbx_description
1 polymer ?
#
loop_
_entity_poly.entity_id
_entity_poly.type
_entity_poly.pdbx_seq_one_letter_code
_entity_poly.pdbx_strand_id
1 'polypeptide(L)'
;MLMVSGIAYNSDEARAIAGSITAIMTGVTYTTSAEMAGFLGAFDKYELNKQHMLRVMRNHRAAAYDAMDAYEGLEIKPHGINAKYCPDYLLKAATKAWDNAVQLGEKNGYRNAQTTVIAPTGTIGLVMDCDTTGVEPDFALVKFKKLSGGGYFKIINQSVPQALRNLKYSEKELEEIVNYAKGHATLKGAPYINEISLTGKGFLPHEIETLNAAMGSAFEIGFVFNVFTLGEACLQRLGFKAEQYNNFEWSLLEALGFTDEQIDAANIYVCGTMTVEGAPYLKDEHLSVFDCANKCGQIGERFIHAHGHIRMMAAAQPFLSGAISKTINLPNEATIEEIADAYRLSWELGLKACALYRDGSKMSQPLSNKSDKKKKEAETTDDRPPTTEASSIVDMANLTIEDLLDEVNKRVQSSADTSLKRQLAMIVERRALPAKRRGFTQKAKINGQAIFVRTGEYNDGTLGEIFIDMAKEGATMRSMLNCFAIAISIGLQYGVPLEEYVEKFVFTRFEPAGMVEHPNIKTTTSIIDFMFRSLAYEYLGRTDLVHVLDKPEVGNTGNDPWDETTPTIGERKHELSDVRVMGTAQPTAYDKPVAKANFGMDAVNAAAKSMQGDAPACNTCGHITVRSGTCYKCLNCGNSLGCS
;
A
#
# COMPACT_ATOMS: atom_id res chain seq x y z
N MET A 1 5.72 -21.36 12.67
CA MET A 1 5.84 -22.85 12.73
C MET A 1 7.29 -23.32 12.69
N LEU A 2 8.03 -23.16 11.59
CA LEU A 2 9.42 -23.67 11.48
C LEU A 2 10.33 -23.15 12.62
N MET A 3 10.34 -21.83 12.84
CA MET A 3 11.07 -21.21 13.95
C MET A 3 10.68 -21.81 15.31
N VAL A 4 9.37 -21.94 15.57
CA VAL A 4 8.85 -22.58 16.80
C VAL A 4 9.40 -23.99 16.95
N SER A 5 9.51 -24.77 15.87
CA SER A 5 10.08 -26.11 15.89
C SER A 5 11.61 -26.14 16.04
N GLY A 6 12.29 -25.00 16.10
CA GLY A 6 13.75 -24.93 16.15
C GLY A 6 14.42 -25.17 14.79
N ILE A 7 13.68 -25.04 13.68
CA ILE A 7 14.17 -25.35 12.33
C ILE A 7 14.44 -24.05 11.58
N ALA A 8 15.68 -23.89 11.11
CA ALA A 8 16.10 -22.75 10.30
C ALA A 8 15.34 -22.71 8.97
N TYR A 9 14.77 -21.54 8.63
CA TYR A 9 13.95 -21.37 7.42
C TYR A 9 14.72 -21.76 6.14
N ASN A 10 16.02 -21.48 6.08
CA ASN A 10 16.86 -21.76 4.91
C ASN A 10 17.47 -23.17 4.89
N SER A 11 17.02 -24.08 5.75
CA SER A 11 17.51 -25.47 5.79
C SER A 11 16.81 -26.39 4.77
N ASP A 12 17.45 -27.52 4.44
CA ASP A 12 16.82 -28.55 3.61
C ASP A 12 15.62 -29.22 4.31
N GLU A 13 15.69 -29.35 5.64
CA GLU A 13 14.57 -29.82 6.48
C GLU A 13 13.35 -28.91 6.35
N ALA A 14 13.54 -27.59 6.46
CA ALA A 14 12.46 -26.63 6.29
C ALA A 14 11.81 -26.71 4.90
N ARG A 15 12.62 -26.86 3.84
CA ARG A 15 12.12 -27.01 2.47
C ARG A 15 11.34 -28.31 2.28
N ALA A 16 11.83 -29.42 2.84
CA ALA A 16 11.15 -30.71 2.79
C ALA A 16 9.79 -30.68 3.52
N ILE A 17 9.74 -30.04 4.70
CA ILE A 17 8.51 -29.83 5.46
C ILE A 17 7.53 -28.94 4.69
N ALA A 18 8.00 -27.80 4.14
CA ALA A 18 7.15 -26.88 3.39
C ALA A 18 6.57 -27.53 2.12
N GLY A 19 7.40 -28.25 1.37
CA GLY A 19 6.97 -29.05 0.22
C GLY A 19 5.91 -30.08 0.61
N SER A 20 6.14 -30.81 1.70
CA SER A 20 5.19 -31.84 2.18
C SER A 20 3.86 -31.28 2.63
N ILE A 21 3.84 -30.19 3.40
CA ILE A 21 2.59 -29.55 3.83
C ILE A 21 1.81 -29.07 2.60
N THR A 22 2.49 -28.43 1.65
CA THR A 22 1.86 -27.94 0.41
C THR A 22 1.34 -29.10 -0.43
N ALA A 23 2.09 -30.21 -0.51
CA ALA A 23 1.69 -31.44 -1.19
C ALA A 23 0.43 -32.05 -0.57
N ILE A 24 0.37 -32.16 0.75
CA ILE A 24 -0.80 -32.69 1.47
C ILE A 24 -2.02 -31.82 1.20
N MET A 25 -1.91 -30.50 1.40
CA MET A 25 -3.05 -29.59 1.22
C MET A 25 -3.61 -29.66 -0.20
N THR A 26 -2.76 -29.58 -1.22
CA THR A 26 -3.23 -29.59 -2.61
C THR A 26 -3.67 -30.97 -3.07
N GLY A 27 -2.95 -32.03 -2.72
CA GLY A 27 -3.30 -33.41 -3.08
C GLY A 27 -4.66 -33.81 -2.50
N VAL A 28 -4.92 -33.46 -1.23
CA VAL A 28 -6.24 -33.66 -0.61
C VAL A 28 -7.32 -32.84 -1.33
N THR A 29 -7.04 -31.58 -1.67
CA THR A 29 -8.03 -30.75 -2.39
C THR A 29 -8.37 -31.32 -3.77
N TYR A 30 -7.39 -31.84 -4.52
CA TYR A 30 -7.66 -32.51 -5.79
C TYR A 30 -8.35 -33.87 -5.63
N THR A 31 -8.04 -34.61 -4.57
CA THR A 31 -8.78 -35.82 -4.20
C THR A 31 -10.26 -35.50 -4.00
N THR A 32 -10.57 -34.49 -3.18
CA THR A 32 -11.95 -34.02 -2.98
C THR A 32 -12.59 -33.52 -4.27
N SER A 33 -11.84 -32.81 -5.12
CA SER A 33 -12.34 -32.37 -6.43
C SER A 33 -12.73 -33.55 -7.34
N ALA A 34 -11.98 -34.66 -7.29
CA ALA A 34 -12.28 -35.88 -8.04
C ALA A 34 -13.45 -36.67 -7.44
N GLU A 35 -13.61 -36.66 -6.12
CA GLU A 35 -14.81 -37.19 -5.45
C GLU A 35 -16.06 -36.42 -5.90
N MET A 36 -16.01 -35.08 -5.86
CA MET A 36 -17.10 -34.22 -6.33
C MET A 36 -17.45 -34.48 -7.80
N ALA A 37 -16.44 -34.70 -8.65
CA ALA A 37 -16.67 -35.02 -10.06
C ALA A 37 -17.44 -36.32 -10.26
N GLY A 38 -17.26 -37.31 -9.38
CA GLY A 38 -18.00 -38.57 -9.41
C GLY A 38 -19.51 -38.41 -9.20
N PHE A 39 -19.94 -37.36 -8.50
CA PHE A 39 -21.36 -37.07 -8.24
C PHE A 39 -21.93 -35.97 -9.14
N LEU A 40 -21.14 -34.93 -9.44
CA LEU A 40 -21.61 -33.71 -10.11
C LEU A 40 -21.11 -33.60 -11.56
N GLY A 41 -20.25 -34.51 -12.00
CA GLY A 41 -19.49 -34.40 -13.24
C GLY A 41 -18.24 -33.52 -13.10
N ALA A 42 -17.28 -33.70 -13.99
CA ALA A 42 -16.09 -32.86 -14.08
C ALA A 42 -16.41 -31.41 -14.52
N PHE A 43 -15.42 -30.52 -14.54
CA PHE A 43 -15.62 -29.16 -15.06
C PHE A 43 -15.92 -29.15 -16.58
N ASP A 44 -16.61 -28.11 -17.06
CA ASP A 44 -17.23 -28.06 -18.41
C ASP A 44 -16.29 -28.40 -19.58
N LYS A 45 -15.00 -28.05 -19.49
CA LYS A 45 -13.99 -28.32 -20.52
C LYS A 45 -13.02 -29.44 -20.17
N TYR A 46 -13.38 -30.32 -19.24
CA TYR A 46 -12.49 -31.39 -18.77
C TYR A 46 -12.12 -32.34 -19.89
N GLU A 47 -13.06 -32.81 -20.72
CA GLU A 47 -12.75 -33.76 -21.79
C GLU A 47 -11.74 -33.21 -22.80
N LEU A 48 -11.82 -31.92 -23.11
CA LEU A 48 -10.83 -31.23 -23.95
C LEU A 48 -9.46 -31.15 -23.27
N ASN A 49 -9.42 -30.97 -21.95
CA ASN A 49 -8.18 -30.80 -21.18
C ASN A 49 -7.67 -32.09 -20.53
N LYS A 50 -8.36 -33.22 -20.72
CA LYS A 50 -8.19 -34.44 -19.91
C LYS A 50 -6.75 -34.97 -19.93
N GLN A 51 -6.15 -35.04 -21.12
CA GLN A 51 -4.78 -35.51 -21.29
C GLN A 51 -3.77 -34.62 -20.55
N HIS A 52 -3.90 -33.30 -20.68
CA HIS A 52 -3.02 -32.34 -20.02
C HIS A 52 -3.24 -32.30 -18.51
N MET A 53 -4.48 -32.35 -18.05
CA MET A 53 -4.83 -32.36 -16.63
C MET A 53 -4.23 -33.60 -15.94
N LEU A 54 -4.45 -34.79 -16.49
CA LEU A 54 -3.92 -36.03 -15.92
C LEU A 54 -2.38 -36.05 -15.92
N ARG A 55 -1.74 -35.55 -16.98
CA ARG A 55 -0.28 -35.37 -17.03
C ARG A 55 0.22 -34.48 -15.87
N VAL A 56 -0.43 -33.33 -15.65
CA VAL A 56 -0.06 -32.40 -14.56
C VAL A 56 -0.23 -33.07 -13.18
N MET A 57 -1.31 -33.83 -12.97
CA MET A 57 -1.55 -34.54 -11.71
C MET A 57 -0.50 -35.63 -11.47
N ARG A 58 -0.09 -36.37 -12.51
CA ARG A 58 1.02 -37.33 -12.42
C ARG A 58 2.36 -36.65 -12.14
N ASN A 59 2.61 -35.46 -12.69
CA ASN A 59 3.81 -34.68 -12.39
C ASN A 59 3.84 -34.20 -10.93
N HIS A 60 2.71 -33.75 -10.38
CA HIS A 60 2.61 -33.42 -8.96
C HIS A 60 2.90 -34.65 -8.06
N ARG A 61 2.37 -35.82 -8.45
CA ARG A 61 2.68 -37.08 -7.79
C ARG A 61 4.17 -37.44 -7.90
N ALA A 62 4.77 -37.31 -9.07
CA ALA A 62 6.21 -37.55 -9.27
C ALA A 62 7.07 -36.65 -8.36
N ALA A 63 6.69 -35.38 -8.20
CA ALA A 63 7.34 -34.45 -7.27
C ALA A 63 7.22 -34.91 -5.81
N ALA A 64 6.08 -35.48 -5.40
CA ALA A 64 5.90 -35.96 -4.02
C ALA A 64 6.83 -37.13 -3.69
N TYR A 65 7.22 -37.92 -4.70
CA TYR A 65 8.15 -39.02 -4.60
C TYR A 65 9.60 -38.65 -4.95
N ASP A 66 9.86 -37.39 -5.32
CA ASP A 66 11.14 -36.92 -5.87
C ASP A 66 11.65 -37.79 -7.04
N ALA A 67 10.72 -38.27 -7.87
CA ALA A 67 10.97 -39.21 -8.96
C ALA A 67 11.27 -38.48 -10.27
N MET A 68 12.52 -38.03 -10.45
CA MET A 68 12.95 -37.19 -11.59
C MET A 68 12.67 -37.79 -12.98
N ASP A 69 12.69 -39.12 -13.11
CA ASP A 69 12.44 -39.82 -14.38
C ASP A 69 10.95 -40.03 -14.66
N ALA A 70 10.09 -39.80 -13.67
CA ALA A 70 8.64 -39.95 -13.81
C ALA A 70 7.93 -38.66 -14.27
N TYR A 71 8.65 -37.54 -14.40
CA TYR A 71 8.08 -36.30 -14.94
C TYR A 71 7.80 -36.42 -16.44
N GLU A 72 6.59 -36.04 -16.84
CA GLU A 72 6.08 -36.08 -18.21
C GLU A 72 6.01 -34.67 -18.81
N GLY A 73 6.75 -34.42 -19.90
CA GLY A 73 6.60 -33.24 -20.74
C GLY A 73 6.97 -31.91 -20.07
N LEU A 74 8.01 -31.91 -19.23
CA LEU A 74 8.58 -30.71 -18.60
C LEU A 74 10.02 -30.49 -19.08
N GLU A 75 10.33 -29.26 -19.47
CA GLU A 75 11.69 -28.82 -19.80
C GLU A 75 12.53 -28.62 -18.53
N ILE A 76 11.97 -27.92 -17.55
CA ILE A 76 12.56 -27.72 -16.23
C ILE A 76 11.86 -28.65 -15.24
N LYS A 77 12.60 -29.62 -14.71
CA LYS A 77 12.09 -30.60 -13.74
C LYS A 77 12.11 -29.98 -12.32
N PRO A 78 10.95 -29.85 -11.65
CA PRO A 78 10.93 -29.32 -10.28
C PRO A 78 11.59 -30.27 -9.29
N HIS A 79 12.18 -29.72 -8.23
CA HIS A 79 12.66 -30.52 -7.10
C HIS A 79 11.50 -31.09 -6.29
N GLY A 80 11.54 -32.39 -5.99
CA GLY A 80 10.55 -33.05 -5.18
C GLY A 80 10.83 -32.95 -3.68
N ILE A 81 10.07 -33.71 -2.90
CA ILE A 81 10.26 -33.81 -1.44
C ILE A 81 11.43 -34.74 -1.15
N ASN A 82 12.54 -34.18 -0.68
CA ASN A 82 13.70 -34.98 -0.32
C ASN A 82 13.43 -35.80 0.95
N ALA A 83 13.34 -37.13 0.78
CA ALA A 83 13.03 -38.07 1.85
C ALA A 83 14.05 -38.09 2.99
N LYS A 84 15.31 -37.70 2.74
CA LYS A 84 16.35 -37.64 3.78
C LYS A 84 16.04 -36.59 4.85
N TYR A 85 15.39 -35.50 4.46
CA TYR A 85 15.15 -34.34 5.32
C TYR A 85 13.69 -34.19 5.74
N CYS A 86 12.77 -34.93 5.12
CA CYS A 86 11.36 -34.89 5.45
C CYS A 86 11.04 -35.85 6.61
N PRO A 87 10.29 -35.41 7.65
CA PRO A 87 9.71 -36.34 8.61
C PRO A 87 8.86 -37.42 7.93
N ASP A 88 9.06 -38.68 8.32
CA ASP A 88 8.39 -39.85 7.71
C ASP A 88 6.86 -39.72 7.63
N TYR A 89 6.24 -39.18 8.67
CA TYR A 89 4.79 -39.04 8.73
C TYR A 89 4.26 -38.02 7.72
N LEU A 90 5.02 -36.95 7.47
CA LEU A 90 4.67 -35.94 6.45
C LEU A 90 4.86 -36.51 5.06
N LEU A 91 5.99 -37.20 4.82
CA LEU A 91 6.26 -37.79 3.51
C LEU A 91 5.19 -38.82 3.13
N LYS A 92 4.85 -39.74 4.05
CA LYS A 92 3.79 -40.74 3.84
C LYS A 92 2.43 -40.11 3.58
N ALA A 93 2.10 -39.02 4.28
CA ALA A 93 0.85 -38.30 4.05
C ALA A 93 0.83 -37.59 2.69
N ALA A 94 1.94 -36.95 2.32
CA ALA A 94 2.09 -36.24 1.05
C ALA A 94 1.99 -37.19 -0.15
N THR A 95 2.70 -38.31 -0.13
CA THR A 95 2.65 -39.31 -1.21
C THR A 95 1.26 -39.93 -1.34
N LYS A 96 0.65 -40.33 -0.20
CA LYS A 96 -0.72 -40.88 -0.18
C LYS A 96 -1.75 -39.89 -0.73
N ALA A 97 -1.63 -38.60 -0.40
CA ALA A 97 -2.54 -37.58 -0.90
C ALA A 97 -2.51 -37.49 -2.43
N TRP A 98 -1.32 -37.59 -3.04
CA TRP A 98 -1.19 -37.54 -4.50
C TRP A 98 -1.50 -38.87 -5.19
N ASP A 99 -1.24 -40.01 -4.55
CA ASP A 99 -1.71 -41.31 -5.05
C ASP A 99 -3.24 -41.31 -5.17
N ASN A 100 -3.94 -40.87 -4.13
CA ASN A 100 -5.39 -40.76 -4.13
C ASN A 100 -5.89 -39.76 -5.19
N ALA A 101 -5.26 -38.58 -5.29
CA ALA A 101 -5.65 -37.54 -6.23
C ALA A 101 -5.57 -38.01 -7.69
N VAL A 102 -4.52 -38.77 -8.04
CA VAL A 102 -4.35 -39.35 -9.38
C VAL A 102 -5.36 -40.48 -9.60
N GLN A 103 -5.44 -41.44 -8.67
CA GLN A 103 -6.30 -42.62 -8.82
C GLN A 103 -7.79 -42.26 -8.98
N LEU A 104 -8.29 -41.36 -8.13
CA LEU A 104 -9.69 -40.90 -8.21
C LEU A 104 -9.92 -40.02 -9.42
N GLY A 105 -8.97 -39.16 -9.77
CA GLY A 105 -9.08 -38.27 -10.93
C GLY A 105 -9.07 -39.00 -12.27
N GLU A 106 -8.30 -40.09 -12.40
CA GLU A 106 -8.34 -40.96 -13.59
C GLU A 106 -9.70 -41.63 -13.76
N LYS A 107 -10.36 -41.99 -12.65
CA LYS A 107 -11.69 -42.62 -12.65
C LYS A 107 -12.82 -41.64 -12.93
N ASN A 108 -12.83 -40.49 -12.25
CA ASN A 108 -13.99 -39.59 -12.18
C ASN A 108 -13.80 -38.27 -12.94
N GLY A 109 -12.56 -37.92 -13.29
CA GLY A 109 -12.18 -36.55 -13.65
C GLY A 109 -12.07 -35.63 -12.44
N TYR A 110 -12.00 -34.31 -12.68
CA TYR A 110 -11.89 -33.30 -11.61
C TYR A 110 -12.98 -32.25 -11.76
N ARG A 111 -13.57 -31.83 -10.63
CA ARG A 111 -14.58 -30.78 -10.61
C ARG A 111 -14.00 -29.39 -10.78
N ASN A 112 -12.72 -29.20 -10.43
CA ASN A 112 -12.03 -27.92 -10.43
C ASN A 112 -10.78 -28.01 -11.30
N ALA A 113 -10.62 -27.06 -12.24
CA ALA A 113 -9.41 -26.98 -13.06
C ALA A 113 -8.18 -26.53 -12.25
N GLN A 114 -8.38 -25.68 -11.25
CA GLN A 114 -7.37 -25.21 -10.30
C GLN A 114 -7.97 -25.22 -8.88
N THR A 115 -7.15 -25.51 -7.88
CA THR A 115 -7.60 -25.71 -6.49
C THR A 115 -6.82 -24.89 -5.49
N THR A 116 -5.55 -24.58 -5.74
CA THR A 116 -4.65 -23.95 -4.75
C THR A 116 -3.75 -22.88 -5.35
N VAL A 117 -3.50 -21.84 -4.55
CA VAL A 117 -2.55 -20.73 -4.77
C VAL A 117 -2.12 -20.23 -3.39
N ILE A 118 -0.91 -19.69 -3.25
CA ILE A 118 -0.51 -18.98 -2.03
C ILE A 118 -0.69 -17.48 -2.29
N ALA A 119 -1.73 -16.90 -1.71
CA ALA A 119 -2.07 -15.48 -1.82
C ALA A 119 -1.40 -14.64 -0.72
N PRO A 120 -1.33 -13.31 -0.88
CA PRO A 120 -0.91 -12.42 0.21
C PRO A 120 -1.94 -12.48 1.34
N THR A 121 -1.49 -12.81 2.55
CA THR A 121 -2.37 -12.95 3.73
C THR A 121 -2.16 -11.83 4.76
N GLY A 122 -1.80 -10.62 4.32
CA GLY A 122 -1.48 -9.50 5.23
C GLY A 122 -2.55 -9.21 6.28
N THR A 123 -3.76 -8.87 5.85
CA THR A 123 -4.86 -8.52 6.77
C THR A 123 -5.30 -9.69 7.64
N ILE A 124 -5.51 -10.87 7.04
CA ILE A 124 -5.99 -12.05 7.78
C ILE A 124 -4.92 -12.61 8.71
N GLY A 125 -3.65 -12.61 8.30
CA GLY A 125 -2.52 -13.05 9.12
C GLY A 125 -2.38 -12.19 10.38
N LEU A 126 -2.58 -10.87 10.26
CA LEU A 126 -2.62 -9.97 11.42
C LEU A 126 -3.81 -10.28 12.35
N VAL A 127 -5.00 -10.55 11.79
CA VAL A 127 -6.19 -10.89 12.59
C VAL A 127 -6.01 -12.24 13.32
N MET A 128 -5.32 -13.18 12.68
CA MET A 128 -5.01 -14.50 13.23
C MET A 128 -3.75 -14.51 14.11
N ASP A 129 -3.15 -13.36 14.36
CA ASP A 129 -1.91 -13.20 15.15
C ASP A 129 -0.77 -14.09 14.64
N CYS A 130 -0.65 -14.23 13.32
CA CYS A 130 0.45 -14.94 12.69
C CYS A 130 1.66 -14.00 12.57
N ASP A 131 2.82 -14.44 13.09
CA ASP A 131 4.09 -13.72 12.97
C ASP A 131 4.49 -13.49 11.48
N THR A 132 4.10 -14.43 10.60
CA THR A 132 4.45 -14.47 9.17
C THR A 132 3.21 -14.52 8.29
N THR A 133 3.32 -14.06 7.03
CA THR A 133 2.24 -14.16 6.03
C THR A 133 2.60 -15.13 4.90
N GLY A 134 1.65 -15.91 4.40
CA GLY A 134 1.88 -16.92 3.37
C GLY A 134 3.02 -17.90 3.71
N VAL A 135 4.03 -17.96 2.83
CA VAL A 135 5.26 -18.76 3.00
C VAL A 135 6.47 -17.85 3.29
N GLU A 136 6.24 -16.62 3.75
CA GLU A 136 7.31 -15.68 4.05
C GLU A 136 8.10 -16.08 5.30
N PRO A 137 9.42 -15.87 5.33
CA PRO A 137 10.12 -15.85 6.59
C PRO A 137 9.69 -14.64 7.40
N ASP A 138 9.99 -14.67 8.70
CA ASP A 138 9.66 -13.54 9.54
C ASP A 138 10.40 -12.26 9.11
N PHE A 139 9.74 -11.10 9.20
CA PHE A 139 10.30 -9.85 8.70
C PHE A 139 11.49 -9.36 9.54
N ALA A 140 11.34 -9.40 10.87
CA ALA A 140 12.33 -9.09 11.90
C ALA A 140 11.79 -9.58 13.25
N LEU A 141 12.67 -9.91 14.21
CA LEU A 141 12.28 -10.42 15.53
C LEU A 141 11.50 -9.39 16.36
N VAL A 142 11.83 -8.11 16.20
CA VAL A 142 11.10 -6.97 16.77
C VAL A 142 10.79 -6.01 15.62
N LYS A 143 9.52 -5.64 15.48
CA LYS A 143 9.02 -4.84 14.35
C LYS A 143 8.22 -3.66 14.87
N PHE A 144 8.20 -2.56 14.12
CA PHE A 144 7.37 -1.41 14.45
C PHE A 144 6.38 -1.11 13.34
N LYS A 145 5.11 -0.98 13.72
CA LYS A 145 4.04 -0.60 12.81
C LYS A 145 3.70 0.86 13.01
N LYS A 146 3.76 1.66 11.94
CA LYS A 146 3.31 3.05 11.96
C LYS A 146 1.78 3.10 11.99
N LEU A 147 1.21 3.86 12.94
CA LEU A 147 -0.23 4.04 13.04
C LEU A 147 -0.72 5.20 12.17
N SER A 148 -1.94 5.11 11.64
CA SER A 148 -2.55 6.14 10.80
C SER A 148 -2.73 7.49 11.53
N GLY A 149 -2.84 7.45 12.86
CA GLY A 149 -2.90 8.65 13.72
C GLY A 149 -1.53 9.20 14.17
N GLY A 150 -0.43 8.65 13.65
CA GLY A 150 0.91 8.94 14.16
C GLY A 150 1.33 7.99 15.29
N GLY A 151 2.63 7.89 15.53
CA GLY A 151 3.21 6.96 16.49
C GLY A 151 3.47 5.54 15.93
N TYR A 152 4.10 4.71 16.77
CA TYR A 152 4.52 3.36 16.44
C TYR A 152 3.98 2.34 17.43
N PHE A 153 3.65 1.15 16.93
CA PHE A 153 3.29 0.00 17.73
C PHE A 153 4.39 -1.06 17.63
N LYS A 154 5.02 -1.39 18.77
CA LYS A 154 6.07 -2.42 18.86
C LYS A 154 5.42 -3.81 18.84
N ILE A 155 5.79 -4.61 17.85
CA ILE A 155 5.39 -6.01 17.70
C ILE A 155 6.62 -6.86 18.00
N ILE A 156 6.48 -7.78 18.94
CA ILE A 156 7.55 -8.72 19.30
C ILE A 156 7.12 -10.09 18.80
N ASN A 157 8.04 -10.77 18.10
CA ASN A 157 7.82 -12.14 17.64
C ASN A 157 7.56 -13.06 18.86
N GLN A 158 6.38 -13.66 18.90
CA GLN A 158 5.97 -14.55 19.99
C GLN A 158 6.47 -15.99 19.81
N SER A 159 6.98 -16.32 18.62
CA SER A 159 7.61 -17.61 18.33
C SER A 159 8.98 -17.77 19.00
N VAL A 160 9.72 -16.69 19.30
CA VAL A 160 11.08 -16.78 19.88
C VAL A 160 11.12 -17.54 21.22
N PRO A 161 10.29 -17.19 22.24
CA PRO A 161 10.28 -17.94 23.50
C PRO A 161 9.96 -19.43 23.30
N GLN A 162 9.00 -19.76 22.43
CA GLN A 162 8.62 -21.15 22.21
C GLN A 162 9.69 -21.94 21.46
N ALA A 163 10.38 -21.30 20.51
CA ALA A 163 11.53 -21.87 19.83
C ALA A 163 12.65 -22.22 20.81
N LEU A 164 12.99 -21.29 21.71
CA LEU A 164 14.03 -21.49 22.73
C LEU A 164 13.68 -22.67 23.67
N ARG A 165 12.42 -22.78 24.11
CA ARG A 165 11.96 -23.95 24.89
C ARG A 165 12.11 -25.26 24.12
N ASN A 166 11.78 -25.27 22.83
CA ASN A 166 11.90 -26.47 22.00
C ASN A 166 13.37 -26.86 21.74
N LEU A 167 14.26 -25.86 21.66
CA LEU A 167 15.71 -25.99 21.61
C LEU A 167 16.37 -26.34 22.96
N LYS A 168 15.56 -26.54 24.02
CA LYS A 168 15.98 -27.01 25.36
C LYS A 168 16.78 -26.01 26.19
N TYR A 169 16.59 -24.72 25.96
CA TYR A 169 17.07 -23.70 26.90
C TYR A 169 16.25 -23.71 28.19
N SER A 170 16.89 -23.43 29.32
CA SER A 170 16.21 -23.22 30.60
C SER A 170 15.42 -21.91 30.60
N GLU A 171 14.42 -21.78 31.48
CA GLU A 171 13.60 -20.55 31.56
C GLU A 171 14.46 -19.31 31.87
N LYS A 172 15.54 -19.47 32.65
CA LYS A 172 16.47 -18.37 32.94
C LYS A 172 17.25 -17.94 31.70
N GLU A 173 17.82 -18.89 30.95
CA GLU A 173 18.54 -18.57 29.70
C GLU A 173 17.60 -17.96 28.67
N LEU A 174 16.38 -18.48 28.57
CA LEU A 174 15.35 -17.95 27.68
C LEU A 174 15.02 -16.50 28.03
N GLU A 175 14.77 -16.19 29.30
CA GLU A 175 14.44 -14.83 29.74
C GLU A 175 15.55 -13.84 29.39
N GLU A 176 16.81 -14.23 29.62
CA GLU A 176 17.99 -13.41 29.28
C GLU A 176 18.13 -13.18 27.77
N ILE A 177 17.92 -14.20 26.94
CA ILE A 177 17.95 -14.07 25.46
C ILE A 177 16.80 -13.18 24.97
N VAL A 178 15.60 -13.38 25.49
CA VAL A 178 14.41 -12.61 25.10
C VAL A 178 14.56 -11.16 25.54
N ASN A 179 15.02 -10.89 26.75
CA ASN A 179 15.25 -9.54 27.25
C ASN A 179 16.38 -8.84 26.51
N TYR A 180 17.43 -9.56 26.08
CA TYR A 180 18.46 -9.02 25.22
C TYR A 180 17.87 -8.48 23.91
N ALA A 181 16.99 -9.24 23.26
CA ALA A 181 16.38 -8.82 21.99
C ALA A 181 15.27 -7.77 22.18
N LYS A 182 14.37 -7.96 23.16
CA LYS A 182 13.16 -7.14 23.38
C LYS A 182 13.43 -5.88 24.22
N GLY A 183 14.43 -5.92 25.07
CA GLY A 183 14.67 -4.94 26.14
C GLY A 183 13.82 -5.21 27.38
N HIS A 184 14.29 -4.71 28.52
CA HIS A 184 13.61 -4.86 29.82
C HIS A 184 12.41 -3.92 30.00
N ALA A 185 12.22 -2.94 29.11
CA ALA A 185 11.15 -1.95 29.18
C ALA A 185 11.12 -1.19 30.53
N THR A 186 12.27 -1.01 31.18
CA THR A 186 12.41 -0.26 32.43
C THR A 186 13.80 0.34 32.55
N LEU A 187 13.88 1.54 33.15
CA LEU A 187 15.13 2.19 33.54
C LEU A 187 15.79 1.53 34.76
N LYS A 188 15.07 0.64 35.46
CA LYS A 188 15.60 -0.06 36.62
C LYS A 188 16.70 -1.03 36.21
N GLY A 189 17.90 -0.80 36.74
CA GLY A 189 19.08 -1.60 36.40
C GLY A 189 19.75 -1.22 35.06
N ALA A 190 19.22 -0.22 34.35
CA ALA A 190 19.82 0.25 33.11
C ALA A 190 21.21 0.90 33.36
N PRO A 191 22.18 0.71 32.45
CA PRO A 191 23.49 1.34 32.58
C PRO A 191 23.38 2.86 32.36
N TYR A 192 24.12 3.65 33.16
CA TYR A 192 24.24 5.12 33.10
C TYR A 192 22.95 5.92 33.34
N ILE A 193 21.86 5.64 32.63
CA ILE A 193 20.56 6.31 32.72
C ILE A 193 19.59 5.38 33.45
N ASN A 194 19.47 5.57 34.76
CA ASN A 194 18.64 4.75 35.65
C ASN A 194 18.04 5.60 36.77
N GLU A 195 17.25 4.97 37.63
CA GLU A 195 16.54 5.66 38.71
C GLU A 195 17.50 6.46 39.62
N ILE A 196 18.67 5.90 39.94
CA ILE A 196 19.66 6.55 40.81
C ILE A 196 20.26 7.79 40.13
N SER A 197 20.70 7.65 38.87
CA SER A 197 21.33 8.76 38.14
C SER A 197 20.34 9.88 37.81
N LEU A 198 19.08 9.53 37.51
CA LEU A 198 18.01 10.50 37.26
C LEU A 198 17.61 11.23 38.54
N THR A 199 17.43 10.54 39.67
CA THR A 199 17.20 11.21 40.96
C THR A 199 18.35 12.14 41.32
N GLY A 200 19.60 11.73 41.07
CA GLY A 200 20.78 12.59 41.26
C GLY A 200 20.80 13.84 40.36
N LYS A 201 20.13 13.80 39.21
CA LYS A 201 19.92 14.95 38.31
C LYS A 201 18.65 15.74 38.60
N GLY A 202 17.92 15.39 39.66
CA GLY A 202 16.76 16.12 40.13
C GLY A 202 15.42 15.55 39.68
N PHE A 203 15.32 14.36 39.10
CA PHE A 203 14.01 13.75 38.81
C PHE A 203 13.31 13.28 40.09
N LEU A 204 12.00 13.51 40.18
CA LEU A 204 11.15 13.08 41.28
C LEU A 204 10.67 11.63 41.06
N PRO A 205 10.33 10.88 42.13
CA PRO A 205 9.90 9.49 42.00
C PRO A 205 8.74 9.27 41.03
N HIS A 206 7.70 10.11 41.09
CA HIS A 206 6.54 10.00 40.20
C HIS A 206 6.86 10.29 38.72
N GLU A 207 7.88 11.12 38.44
CA GLU A 207 8.34 11.41 37.08
C GLU A 207 9.08 10.19 36.52
N ILE A 208 9.90 9.52 37.35
CA ILE A 208 10.59 8.27 37.00
C ILE A 208 9.59 7.14 36.76
N GLU A 209 8.54 7.03 37.59
CA GLU A 209 7.44 6.09 37.37
C GLU A 209 6.72 6.38 36.04
N THR A 210 6.49 7.66 35.71
CA THR A 210 5.90 8.07 34.42
C THR A 210 6.79 7.65 33.24
N LEU A 211 8.10 7.86 33.34
CA LEU A 211 9.07 7.41 32.33
C LEU A 211 9.03 5.88 32.18
N ASN A 212 9.12 5.13 33.29
CA ASN A 212 9.06 3.68 33.29
C ASN A 212 7.77 3.14 32.65
N ALA A 213 6.62 3.76 32.92
CA ALA A 213 5.35 3.37 32.33
C ALA A 213 5.33 3.54 30.79
N ALA A 214 6.09 4.50 30.26
CA ALA A 214 6.19 4.77 28.83
C ALA A 214 7.29 3.97 28.10
N MET A 215 8.24 3.32 28.81
CA MET A 215 9.35 2.59 28.19
C MET A 215 8.89 1.38 27.35
N GLY A 216 7.77 0.74 27.71
CA GLY A 216 7.27 -0.44 27.00
C GLY A 216 6.92 -0.21 25.53
N SER A 217 6.58 1.03 25.15
CA SER A 217 6.28 1.43 23.77
C SER A 217 7.40 2.24 23.11
N ALA A 218 8.47 2.55 23.85
CA ALA A 218 9.57 3.37 23.36
C ALA A 218 10.44 2.62 22.33
N PHE A 219 10.66 3.25 21.18
CA PHE A 219 11.63 2.79 20.19
C PHE A 219 13.06 3.08 20.67
N GLU A 220 13.28 4.30 21.12
CA GLU A 220 14.48 4.78 21.80
C GLU A 220 14.04 5.53 23.06
N ILE A 221 14.80 5.44 24.13
CA ILE A 221 14.49 6.09 25.40
C ILE A 221 14.33 7.61 25.22
N GLY A 222 15.12 8.22 24.33
CA GLY A 222 15.05 9.66 24.03
C GLY A 222 13.66 10.14 23.61
N PHE A 223 12.85 9.29 22.98
CA PHE A 223 11.48 9.63 22.59
C PHE A 223 10.53 9.78 23.78
N VAL A 224 10.91 9.30 24.95
CA VAL A 224 10.13 9.42 26.19
C VAL A 224 10.60 10.61 27.03
N PHE A 225 11.86 11.04 26.84
CA PHE A 225 12.44 12.20 27.53
C PHE A 225 12.07 13.50 26.83
N ASN A 226 10.79 13.88 26.89
CA ASN A 226 10.25 15.08 26.27
C ASN A 226 9.21 15.79 27.15
N VAL A 227 8.82 17.00 26.75
CA VAL A 227 7.84 17.84 27.47
C VAL A 227 6.44 17.22 27.56
N PHE A 228 6.02 16.44 26.57
CA PHE A 228 4.70 15.81 26.55
C PHE A 228 4.59 14.68 27.58
N THR A 229 5.70 14.01 27.89
CA THR A 229 5.74 12.94 28.90
C THR A 229 6.01 13.48 30.31
N LEU A 230 6.93 14.42 30.46
CA LEU A 230 7.40 14.91 31.77
C LEU A 230 6.69 16.20 32.24
N GLY A 231 6.07 16.94 31.33
CA GLY A 231 5.44 18.23 31.59
C GLY A 231 6.44 19.38 31.72
N GLU A 232 5.95 20.61 31.50
CA GLU A 232 6.78 21.82 31.58
C GLU A 232 7.35 22.07 32.97
N ALA A 233 6.59 21.78 34.02
CA ALA A 233 7.02 21.98 35.41
C ALA A 233 8.28 21.16 35.74
N CYS A 234 8.38 19.94 35.22
CA CYS A 234 9.58 19.11 35.37
C CYS A 234 10.78 19.77 34.66
N LEU A 235 10.63 20.12 33.37
CA LEU A 235 11.73 20.64 32.56
C LEU A 235 12.24 22.00 33.05
N GLN A 236 11.34 22.89 33.47
CA GLN A 236 11.70 24.17 34.07
C GLN A 236 12.45 24.00 35.39
N ARG A 237 12.03 23.03 36.22
CA ARG A 237 12.71 22.69 37.48
C ARG A 237 14.10 22.09 37.27
N LEU A 238 14.30 21.36 36.17
CA LEU A 238 15.60 20.88 35.72
C LEU A 238 16.48 21.99 35.10
N GLY A 239 15.95 23.22 34.95
CA GLY A 239 16.68 24.38 34.49
C GLY A 239 16.60 24.66 32.99
N PHE A 240 15.71 23.96 32.25
CA PHE A 240 15.54 24.14 30.81
C PHE A 240 14.44 25.14 30.49
N LYS A 241 14.63 25.89 29.40
CA LYS A 241 13.67 26.91 28.93
C LYS A 241 12.75 26.38 27.84
N ALA A 242 11.60 27.03 27.68
CA ALA A 242 10.57 26.65 26.70
C ALA A 242 11.10 26.62 25.26
N GLU A 243 12.05 27.48 24.90
CA GLU A 243 12.64 27.49 23.58
C GLU A 243 13.46 26.22 23.30
N GLN A 244 14.00 25.57 24.34
CA GLN A 244 14.77 24.33 24.21
C GLN A 244 13.85 23.13 24.07
N TYR A 245 12.94 22.93 25.02
CA TYR A 245 12.11 21.72 25.04
C TYR A 245 10.95 21.72 24.04
N ASN A 246 10.67 22.84 23.39
CA ASN A 246 9.77 22.91 22.23
C ASN A 246 10.52 22.78 20.88
N ASN A 247 11.85 22.72 20.90
CA ASN A 247 12.63 22.44 19.70
C ASN A 247 12.67 20.93 19.42
N PHE A 248 12.11 20.50 18.29
CA PHE A 248 12.08 19.09 17.89
C PHE A 248 13.46 18.48 17.62
N GLU A 249 14.50 19.29 17.42
CA GLU A 249 15.88 18.81 17.25
C GLU A 249 16.68 18.75 18.56
N TRP A 250 16.08 19.14 19.69
CA TRP A 250 16.75 19.18 20.97
C TRP A 250 16.58 17.88 21.76
N SER A 251 17.68 17.36 22.30
CA SER A 251 17.74 16.14 23.10
C SER A 251 17.86 16.48 24.59
N LEU A 252 16.84 16.12 25.38
CA LEU A 252 16.86 16.29 26.84
C LEU A 252 17.99 15.47 27.48
N LEU A 253 18.29 14.27 26.97
CA LEU A 253 19.32 13.40 27.53
C LEU A 253 20.73 13.99 27.35
N GLU A 254 21.02 14.54 26.17
CA GLU A 254 22.29 15.25 25.92
C GLU A 254 22.40 16.50 26.79
N ALA A 255 21.31 17.27 26.93
CA ALA A 255 21.28 18.47 27.74
C ALA A 255 21.44 18.19 29.25
N LEU A 256 21.05 16.99 29.69
CA LEU A 256 21.34 16.47 31.03
C LEU A 256 22.81 16.03 31.20
N GLY A 257 23.60 16.03 30.12
CA GLY A 257 25.02 15.70 30.12
C GLY A 257 25.33 14.22 29.94
N PHE A 258 24.41 13.43 29.38
CA PHE A 258 24.70 12.07 28.97
C PHE A 258 25.36 12.06 27.58
N THR A 259 26.37 11.22 27.39
CA THR A 259 27.00 11.04 26.07
C THR A 259 26.18 10.10 25.19
N ASP A 260 26.42 10.12 23.88
CA ASP A 260 25.76 9.22 22.93
C ASP A 260 25.98 7.75 23.30
N GLU A 261 27.19 7.38 23.75
CA GLU A 261 27.48 6.01 24.17
C GLU A 261 26.70 5.59 25.43
N GLN A 262 26.47 6.52 26.36
CA GLN A 262 25.66 6.27 27.55
C GLN A 262 24.18 6.09 27.19
N ILE A 263 23.68 6.90 26.26
CA ILE A 263 22.31 6.82 25.75
C ILE A 263 22.11 5.50 25.00
N ASP A 264 23.05 5.11 24.14
CA ASP A 264 22.98 3.86 23.38
C ASP A 264 23.07 2.63 24.28
N ALA A 265 23.94 2.64 25.30
CA ALA A 265 23.99 1.57 26.29
C ALA A 265 22.68 1.42 27.07
N ALA A 266 22.04 2.53 27.44
CA ALA A 266 20.73 2.51 28.08
C ALA A 266 19.63 2.03 27.11
N ASN A 267 19.66 2.47 25.85
CA ASN A 267 18.75 1.98 24.80
C ASN A 267 18.82 0.47 24.63
N ILE A 268 20.03 -0.10 24.55
CA ILE A 268 20.23 -1.55 24.42
C ILE A 268 19.55 -2.30 25.57
N TYR A 269 19.69 -1.82 26.80
CA TYR A 269 19.06 -2.47 27.96
C TYR A 269 17.53 -2.30 27.98
N VAL A 270 17.04 -1.09 27.72
CA VAL A 270 15.62 -0.74 27.88
C VAL A 270 14.79 -1.18 26.68
N CYS A 271 15.24 -0.86 25.48
CA CYS A 271 14.53 -1.07 24.21
C CYS A 271 14.94 -2.37 23.51
N GLY A 272 16.07 -2.97 23.92
CA GLY A 272 16.60 -4.21 23.37
C GLY A 272 17.49 -3.99 22.16
N THR A 273 18.31 -4.98 21.83
CA THR A 273 19.13 -4.97 20.60
C THR A 273 18.33 -5.26 19.33
N MET A 274 17.09 -5.74 19.49
CA MET A 274 16.18 -6.21 18.44
C MET A 274 16.68 -7.44 17.65
N THR A 275 17.88 -7.93 17.95
CA THR A 275 18.45 -9.18 17.42
C THR A 275 18.78 -10.14 18.56
N VAL A 276 19.02 -11.39 18.24
CA VAL A 276 19.56 -12.38 19.17
C VAL A 276 21.06 -12.62 18.95
N GLU A 277 21.67 -11.95 17.97
CA GLU A 277 23.12 -12.00 17.74
C GLU A 277 23.87 -11.41 18.94
N GLY A 278 24.77 -12.20 19.52
CA GLY A 278 25.48 -11.85 20.75
C GLY A 278 24.65 -11.97 22.03
N ALA A 279 23.43 -12.50 21.96
CA ALA A 279 22.62 -12.74 23.14
C ALA A 279 23.34 -13.71 24.11
N PRO A 280 23.27 -13.47 25.42
CA PRO A 280 23.89 -14.37 26.39
C PRO A 280 23.26 -15.77 26.29
N TYR A 281 24.07 -16.82 26.51
CA TYR A 281 23.66 -18.24 26.47
C TYR A 281 23.23 -18.80 25.11
N LEU A 282 22.80 -17.97 24.15
CA LEU A 282 22.41 -18.46 22.83
C LEU A 282 23.63 -19.09 22.14
N LYS A 283 23.43 -20.28 21.60
CA LYS A 283 24.48 -21.02 20.90
C LYS A 283 24.51 -20.59 19.45
N ASP A 284 25.70 -20.44 18.88
CA ASP A 284 25.87 -20.01 17.49
C ASP A 284 25.15 -20.93 16.48
N GLU A 285 25.10 -22.24 16.76
CA GLU A 285 24.40 -23.23 15.94
C GLU A 285 22.89 -22.95 15.81
N HIS A 286 22.29 -22.29 16.81
CA HIS A 286 20.87 -21.96 16.84
C HIS A 286 20.53 -20.60 16.21
N LEU A 287 21.53 -19.75 15.91
CA LEU A 287 21.28 -18.42 15.34
C LEU A 287 20.46 -18.50 14.05
N SER A 288 20.74 -19.49 13.20
CA SER A 288 20.05 -19.69 11.92
C SER A 288 18.54 -19.95 12.04
N VAL A 289 18.06 -20.38 13.21
CA VAL A 289 16.63 -20.55 13.51
C VAL A 289 15.91 -19.20 13.56
N PHE A 290 16.62 -18.16 13.96
CA PHE A 290 16.10 -16.82 14.20
C PHE A 290 16.44 -15.82 13.09
N ASP A 291 17.09 -16.28 12.00
CA ASP A 291 17.35 -15.43 10.84
C ASP A 291 16.01 -14.96 10.22
N CYS A 292 15.89 -13.66 10.00
CA CYS A 292 14.71 -13.01 9.43
C CYS A 292 14.96 -12.59 7.97
N ALA A 293 13.92 -12.10 7.31
CA ALA A 293 13.99 -11.56 5.95
C ALA A 293 14.93 -10.35 5.83
N ASN A 294 15.08 -9.59 6.92
CA ASN A 294 15.97 -8.44 7.01
C ASN A 294 16.87 -8.56 8.23
N LYS A 295 17.94 -7.77 8.23
CA LYS A 295 18.80 -7.57 9.41
C LYS A 295 17.95 -7.04 10.57
N CYS A 296 18.17 -7.59 11.76
CA CYS A 296 17.39 -7.25 12.95
C CYS A 296 18.11 -6.19 13.78
N GLY A 297 17.48 -5.04 14.03
CA GLY A 297 18.06 -3.97 14.84
C GLY A 297 19.25 -3.27 14.20
N GLN A 298 19.99 -2.52 15.01
CA GLN A 298 21.15 -1.75 14.56
C GLN A 298 22.42 -2.60 14.43
N ILE A 299 22.59 -3.59 15.31
CA ILE A 299 23.80 -4.41 15.38
C ILE A 299 23.69 -5.75 14.63
N GLY A 300 22.50 -6.13 14.20
CA GLY A 300 22.29 -7.41 13.53
C GLY A 300 22.87 -7.44 12.13
N GLU A 301 23.60 -8.50 11.81
CA GLU A 301 24.25 -8.69 10.51
C GLU A 301 23.59 -9.81 9.70
N ARG A 302 23.00 -10.79 10.41
CA ARG A 302 22.38 -11.97 9.80
C ARG A 302 21.01 -11.65 9.21
N PHE A 303 20.74 -12.29 8.07
CA PHE A 303 19.43 -12.29 7.42
C PHE A 303 19.36 -13.48 6.44
N ILE A 304 18.15 -13.84 6.04
CA ILE A 304 17.92 -14.87 5.02
C ILE A 304 18.22 -14.28 3.66
N HIS A 305 19.32 -14.73 3.04
CA HIS A 305 19.68 -14.33 1.68
C HIS A 305 18.54 -14.59 0.67
N ALA A 306 18.45 -13.79 -0.40
CA ALA A 306 17.40 -13.88 -1.42
C ALA A 306 17.20 -15.30 -1.96
N HIS A 307 18.29 -16.07 -2.12
CA HIS A 307 18.21 -17.46 -2.55
C HIS A 307 17.45 -18.37 -1.58
N GLY A 308 17.49 -18.10 -0.28
CA GLY A 308 16.73 -18.86 0.71
C GLY A 308 15.23 -18.68 0.51
N HIS A 309 14.79 -17.47 0.18
CA HIS A 309 13.40 -17.18 -0.21
C HIS A 309 13.02 -17.97 -1.46
N ILE A 310 13.86 -17.90 -2.50
CA ILE A 310 13.63 -18.54 -3.79
C ILE A 310 13.56 -20.07 -3.66
N ARG A 311 14.51 -20.69 -2.93
CA ARG A 311 14.52 -22.14 -2.71
C ARG A 311 13.33 -22.62 -1.88
N MET A 312 12.84 -21.82 -0.92
CA MET A 312 11.61 -22.13 -0.22
C MET A 312 10.39 -22.10 -1.16
N MET A 313 10.31 -21.09 -2.02
CA MET A 313 9.26 -21.03 -3.05
C MET A 313 9.34 -22.24 -4.00
N ALA A 314 10.55 -22.61 -4.42
CA ALA A 314 10.78 -23.75 -5.30
C ALA A 314 10.43 -25.10 -4.65
N ALA A 315 10.50 -25.21 -3.33
CA ALA A 315 10.07 -26.41 -2.60
C ALA A 315 8.54 -26.52 -2.49
N ALA A 316 7.82 -25.40 -2.36
CA ALA A 316 6.36 -25.39 -2.23
C ALA A 316 5.62 -25.44 -3.58
N GLN A 317 6.14 -24.72 -4.59
CA GLN A 317 5.48 -24.54 -5.88
C GLN A 317 5.15 -25.82 -6.67
N PRO A 318 5.97 -26.91 -6.63
CA PRO A 318 5.67 -28.15 -7.34
C PRO A 318 4.32 -28.74 -6.97
N PHE A 319 3.72 -28.31 -5.87
CA PHE A 319 2.44 -28.79 -5.36
C PHE A 319 1.33 -27.74 -5.42
N LEU A 320 1.49 -26.67 -6.19
CA LEU A 320 0.46 -25.64 -6.36
C LEU A 320 -0.07 -25.62 -7.79
N SER A 321 -1.39 -25.52 -7.94
CA SER A 321 -2.01 -25.32 -9.24
C SER A 321 -1.79 -23.89 -9.77
N GLY A 322 -1.84 -22.90 -8.87
CA GLY A 322 -1.51 -21.49 -9.11
C GLY A 322 -0.04 -21.15 -8.79
N ALA A 323 0.25 -19.86 -8.67
CA ALA A 323 1.56 -19.32 -8.31
C ALA A 323 1.67 -19.02 -6.79
N ILE A 324 2.82 -18.48 -6.38
CA ILE A 324 3.06 -17.99 -5.02
C ILE A 324 3.18 -16.47 -5.09
N SER A 325 2.32 -15.76 -4.37
CA SER A 325 2.40 -14.31 -4.20
C SER A 325 3.21 -13.98 -2.94
N LYS A 326 4.53 -14.17 -3.07
CA LYS A 326 5.51 -13.92 -2.01
C LYS A 326 6.55 -12.93 -2.50
N THR A 327 6.94 -12.01 -1.62
CA THR A 327 8.06 -11.09 -1.88
C THR A 327 9.39 -11.71 -1.45
N ILE A 328 10.41 -11.56 -2.30
CA ILE A 328 11.81 -11.84 -2.01
C ILE A 328 12.44 -10.52 -1.55
N ASN A 329 12.89 -10.47 -0.30
CA ASN A 329 13.46 -9.27 0.30
C ASN A 329 14.97 -9.23 0.02
N LEU A 330 15.46 -8.05 -0.32
CA LEU A 330 16.87 -7.74 -0.47
C LEU A 330 17.23 -6.55 0.42
N PRO A 331 18.44 -6.52 0.99
CA PRO A 331 18.89 -5.40 1.80
C PRO A 331 19.06 -4.13 0.95
N ASN A 332 19.16 -2.97 1.58
CA ASN A 332 19.26 -1.68 0.89
C ASN A 332 20.49 -1.61 -0.03
N GLU A 333 21.60 -2.17 0.44
CA GLU A 333 22.87 -2.27 -0.25
C GLU A 333 22.92 -3.28 -1.42
N ALA A 334 21.82 -3.99 -1.69
CA ALA A 334 21.80 -4.99 -2.76
C ALA A 334 22.10 -4.40 -4.14
N THR A 335 22.98 -5.09 -4.85
CA THR A 335 23.54 -4.75 -6.17
C THR A 335 22.63 -5.18 -7.33
N ILE A 336 22.93 -4.68 -8.53
CA ILE A 336 22.21 -5.06 -9.75
C ILE A 336 22.46 -6.55 -10.06
N GLU A 337 23.67 -7.01 -9.82
CA GLU A 337 24.10 -8.39 -10.03
C GLU A 337 23.31 -9.36 -9.14
N GLU A 338 23.12 -9.03 -7.86
CA GLU A 338 22.31 -9.83 -6.94
C GLU A 338 20.83 -9.89 -7.34
N ILE A 339 20.29 -8.79 -7.88
CA ILE A 339 18.93 -8.75 -8.43
C ILE A 339 18.82 -9.66 -9.67
N ALA A 340 19.79 -9.56 -10.58
CA ALA A 340 19.84 -10.39 -11.80
C ALA A 340 19.97 -11.88 -11.45
N ASP A 341 20.81 -12.20 -10.47
CA ASP A 341 21.02 -13.56 -9.97
C ASP A 341 19.74 -14.12 -9.31
N ALA A 342 18.98 -13.31 -8.57
CA ALA A 342 17.68 -13.72 -8.03
C ALA A 342 16.66 -14.09 -9.13
N TYR A 343 16.59 -13.31 -10.21
CA TYR A 343 15.75 -13.65 -11.37
C TYR A 343 16.24 -14.92 -12.07
N ARG A 344 17.56 -15.06 -12.25
CA ARG A 344 18.17 -16.22 -12.90
C ARG A 344 17.89 -17.50 -12.12
N LEU A 345 18.14 -17.52 -10.81
CA LEU A 345 17.86 -18.68 -9.97
C LEU A 345 16.37 -19.02 -9.95
N SER A 346 15.50 -18.00 -9.93
CA SER A 346 14.04 -18.21 -10.00
C SER A 346 13.63 -18.90 -11.31
N TRP A 347 14.22 -18.51 -12.43
CA TRP A 347 13.99 -19.13 -13.73
C TRP A 347 14.55 -20.56 -13.79
N GLU A 348 15.78 -20.77 -13.34
CA GLU A 348 16.44 -22.10 -13.30
C GLU A 348 15.65 -23.11 -12.46
N LEU A 349 14.97 -22.65 -11.40
CA LEU A 349 14.11 -23.47 -10.55
C LEU A 349 12.65 -23.53 -11.04
N GLY A 350 12.32 -22.92 -12.17
CA GLY A 350 10.99 -22.97 -12.78
C GLY A 350 9.90 -22.23 -12.00
N LEU A 351 10.24 -21.17 -11.25
CA LEU A 351 9.25 -20.37 -10.53
C LEU A 351 8.27 -19.68 -11.49
N LYS A 352 6.97 -19.82 -11.21
CA LYS A 352 5.86 -19.23 -11.99
C LYS A 352 5.75 -17.72 -11.80
N ALA A 353 6.21 -17.22 -10.66
CA ALA A 353 6.18 -15.80 -10.30
C ALA A 353 7.40 -15.42 -9.46
N CYS A 354 7.96 -14.23 -9.72
CA CYS A 354 9.07 -13.66 -8.97
C CYS A 354 8.76 -12.19 -8.69
N ALA A 355 8.69 -11.83 -7.41
CA ALA A 355 8.51 -10.46 -6.95
C ALA A 355 9.63 -10.11 -5.96
N LEU A 356 10.37 -9.04 -6.26
CA LEU A 356 11.50 -8.59 -5.46
C LEU A 356 11.16 -7.28 -4.76
N TYR A 357 11.70 -7.11 -3.56
CA TYR A 357 11.67 -5.84 -2.85
C TYR A 357 13.04 -5.57 -2.27
N ARG A 358 13.65 -4.47 -2.70
CA ARG A 358 14.88 -3.95 -2.10
C ARG A 358 14.52 -2.93 -1.03
N ASP A 359 15.07 -3.08 0.17
CA ASP A 359 14.83 -2.14 1.25
C ASP A 359 15.20 -0.70 0.84
N GLY A 360 14.41 0.27 1.29
CA GLY A 360 14.54 1.69 0.94
C GLY A 360 14.07 2.06 -0.48
N SER A 361 13.60 1.11 -1.30
CA SER A 361 13.09 1.41 -2.65
C SER A 361 11.72 2.10 -2.69
N LYS A 362 11.04 2.24 -1.54
CA LYS A 362 9.76 2.95 -1.39
C LYS A 362 9.87 4.05 -0.33
N MET A 363 9.29 5.22 -0.63
CA MET A 363 9.26 6.41 0.23
C MET A 363 8.48 6.22 1.55
N SER A 364 7.56 5.26 1.60
CA SER A 364 6.76 4.96 2.79
C SER A 364 6.70 3.45 2.98
N GLN A 365 7.11 3.00 4.17
CA GLN A 365 7.11 1.60 4.55
C GLN A 365 6.15 1.37 5.73
N PRO A 366 5.30 0.34 5.68
CA PRO A 366 4.36 0.04 6.76
C PRO A 366 5.01 -0.61 7.99
N LEU A 367 6.18 -1.23 7.81
CA LEU A 367 6.98 -1.88 8.85
C LEU A 367 8.40 -1.34 8.79
N SER A 368 9.01 -1.11 9.96
CA SER A 368 10.43 -0.79 10.09
C SER A 368 11.10 -1.72 11.12
N ASN A 369 12.39 -1.98 10.90
CA ASN A 369 13.30 -2.73 11.77
C ASN A 369 14.41 -1.85 12.39
N LYS A 370 14.45 -0.54 12.08
CA LYS A 370 15.47 0.43 12.57
C LYS A 370 14.86 1.81 12.89
N SER A 371 15.53 2.59 13.73
CA SER A 371 15.24 4.02 13.92
C SER A 371 15.89 4.81 12.80
N ASP A 372 15.14 5.74 12.23
CA ASP A 372 15.70 6.78 11.37
C ASP A 372 16.39 7.85 12.24
N LYS A 373 17.55 7.54 12.84
CA LYS A 373 18.45 8.61 13.30
C LYS A 373 19.13 9.21 12.06
N LYS A 374 18.75 10.43 11.69
CA LYS A 374 19.60 11.25 10.82
C LYS A 374 20.92 11.51 11.58
N LYS A 375 21.97 10.75 11.27
CA LYS A 375 23.31 11.12 11.71
C LYS A 375 23.63 12.50 11.11
N LYS A 376 24.10 13.43 11.94
CA LYS A 376 24.79 14.62 11.46
C LYS A 376 26.08 14.12 10.80
N GLU A 377 26.06 13.94 9.49
CA GLU A 377 27.29 13.71 8.74
C GLU A 377 28.15 14.96 8.88
N ALA A 378 29.33 14.79 9.48
CA ALA A 378 30.38 15.79 9.39
C ALA A 378 30.84 15.82 7.92
N GLU A 379 30.63 16.96 7.26
CA GLU A 379 31.23 17.25 5.96
C GLU A 379 32.74 17.04 6.05
N THR A 380 33.21 15.91 5.50
CA THR A 380 34.62 15.73 5.17
C THR A 380 34.77 16.17 3.73
N THR A 381 35.36 17.35 3.54
CA THR A 381 35.77 17.91 2.26
C THR A 381 36.81 16.98 1.61
N ASP A 382 36.40 16.17 0.63
CA ASP A 382 37.33 15.48 -0.27
C ASP A 382 37.70 16.45 -1.40
N ASP A 383 38.87 17.07 -1.26
CA ASP A 383 39.51 17.92 -2.25
C ASP A 383 40.01 17.04 -3.42
N ARG A 384 39.22 16.95 -4.50
CA ARG A 384 39.73 16.61 -5.82
C ARG A 384 39.16 17.56 -6.87
N PRO A 385 40.01 18.25 -7.66
CA PRO A 385 39.53 19.17 -8.67
C PRO A 385 38.95 18.40 -9.85
N PRO A 386 37.78 18.80 -10.40
CA PRO A 386 37.30 18.26 -11.66
C PRO A 386 38.16 18.83 -12.80
N THR A 387 38.60 17.91 -13.67
CA THR A 387 39.32 18.21 -14.91
C THR A 387 38.43 18.97 -15.89
N THR A 388 39.04 20.00 -16.47
CA THR A 388 38.54 20.88 -17.54
C THR A 388 38.22 20.12 -18.83
N GLU A 389 36.99 20.24 -19.33
CA GLU A 389 36.68 20.08 -20.75
C GLU A 389 36.04 21.36 -21.32
N ALA A 390 36.40 21.62 -22.57
CA ALA A 390 36.45 22.93 -23.20
C ALA A 390 35.08 23.55 -23.51
N SER A 391 34.98 24.85 -23.24
CA SER A 391 33.89 25.72 -23.68
C SER A 391 34.01 26.04 -25.17
N SER A 392 33.04 25.57 -25.97
CA SER A 392 32.74 26.15 -27.27
C SER A 392 31.96 27.45 -27.07
N ILE A 393 32.60 28.58 -27.34
CA ILE A 393 31.98 29.91 -27.36
C ILE A 393 30.95 29.94 -28.49
N VAL A 394 29.67 30.11 -28.16
CA VAL A 394 28.61 30.48 -29.10
C VAL A 394 28.31 31.96 -28.89
N ASP A 395 28.32 32.72 -29.97
CA ASP A 395 28.14 34.16 -30.02
C ASP A 395 26.72 34.56 -29.56
N MET A 396 26.63 35.26 -28.43
CA MET A 396 25.36 35.63 -27.75
C MET A 396 24.59 36.79 -28.43
N ALA A 397 25.01 37.24 -29.62
CA ALA A 397 24.48 38.45 -30.25
C ALA A 397 23.32 38.23 -31.25
N ASN A 398 22.95 36.98 -31.59
CA ASN A 398 21.99 36.69 -32.67
C ASN A 398 20.90 35.65 -32.34
N LEU A 399 20.61 35.38 -31.07
CA LEU A 399 19.53 34.44 -30.70
C LEU A 399 18.19 35.18 -30.60
N THR A 400 17.14 34.63 -31.22
CA THR A 400 15.77 35.11 -31.02
C THR A 400 15.26 34.71 -29.62
N ILE A 401 14.19 35.35 -29.13
CA ILE A 401 13.60 35.03 -27.81
C ILE A 401 13.20 33.55 -27.72
N GLU A 402 12.75 32.97 -28.83
CA GLU A 402 12.35 31.56 -28.93
C GLU A 402 13.57 30.62 -28.83
N ASP A 403 14.68 30.94 -29.50
CA ASP A 403 15.92 30.13 -29.43
C ASP A 403 16.53 30.13 -28.02
N LEU A 404 16.41 31.26 -27.31
CA LEU A 404 16.86 31.41 -25.92
C LEU A 404 16.02 30.55 -24.95
N LEU A 405 14.70 30.51 -25.14
CA LEU A 405 13.79 29.69 -24.33
C LEU A 405 14.01 28.19 -24.56
N ASP A 406 14.27 27.77 -25.79
CA ASP A 406 14.55 26.37 -26.14
C ASP A 406 15.90 25.90 -25.58
N GLU A 407 16.94 26.74 -25.64
CA GLU A 407 18.25 26.42 -25.09
C GLU A 407 18.24 26.37 -23.56
N VAL A 408 17.48 27.26 -22.91
CA VAL A 408 17.26 27.22 -21.45
C VAL A 408 16.47 25.97 -21.05
N ASN A 409 15.41 25.61 -21.79
CA ASN A 409 14.64 24.38 -21.53
C ASN A 409 15.50 23.12 -21.66
N LYS A 410 16.36 23.03 -22.69
CA LYS A 410 17.31 21.90 -22.84
C LYS A 410 18.26 21.81 -21.65
N ARG A 411 18.85 22.94 -21.21
CA ARG A 411 19.78 22.98 -20.06
C ARG A 411 19.10 22.68 -18.73
N VAL A 412 17.84 23.08 -18.55
CA VAL A 412 17.02 22.76 -17.37
C VAL A 412 16.67 21.27 -17.30
N GLN A 413 16.45 20.63 -18.45
CA GLN A 413 16.16 19.19 -18.53
C GLN A 413 17.42 18.32 -18.43
N SER A 414 18.57 18.82 -18.89
CA SER A 414 19.85 18.09 -18.84
C SER A 414 20.64 18.29 -17.53
N SER A 415 20.29 19.28 -16.71
CA SER A 415 20.99 19.55 -15.45
C SER A 415 20.51 18.63 -14.32
N ALA A 416 21.46 17.95 -13.67
CA ALA A 416 21.21 17.10 -12.51
C ALA A 416 20.94 17.88 -11.21
N ASP A 417 21.20 19.20 -11.20
CA ASP A 417 21.07 20.07 -10.03
C ASP A 417 19.81 20.95 -10.08
N THR A 418 19.11 21.06 -8.95
CA THR A 418 17.89 21.86 -8.77
C THR A 418 18.18 23.36 -8.56
N SER A 419 19.44 23.76 -8.42
CA SER A 419 19.86 25.16 -8.27
C SER A 419 19.39 26.05 -9.44
N LEU A 420 19.56 25.58 -10.68
CA LEU A 420 19.15 26.30 -11.89
C LEU A 420 17.63 26.49 -11.95
N LYS A 421 16.86 25.44 -11.61
CA LYS A 421 15.39 25.48 -11.53
C LYS A 421 14.91 26.47 -10.46
N ARG A 422 15.57 26.52 -9.31
CA ARG A 422 15.26 27.47 -8.23
C ARG A 422 15.56 28.91 -8.63
N GLN A 423 16.69 29.16 -9.30
CA GLN A 423 17.04 30.50 -9.78
C GLN A 423 16.07 31.00 -10.87
N LEU A 424 15.67 30.13 -11.81
CA LEU A 424 14.65 30.45 -12.81
C LEU A 424 13.28 30.74 -12.19
N ALA A 425 12.88 29.98 -11.17
CA ALA A 425 11.63 30.24 -10.43
C ALA A 425 11.65 31.58 -9.68
N MET A 426 12.82 32.11 -9.30
CA MET A 426 12.93 33.44 -8.69
C MET A 426 12.76 34.60 -9.67
N ILE A 427 12.85 34.34 -10.99
CA ILE A 427 12.62 35.35 -12.04
C ILE A 427 11.12 35.53 -12.30
N VAL A 428 10.28 34.55 -11.96
CA VAL A 428 8.84 34.59 -12.21
C VAL A 428 8.16 35.41 -11.12
N GLU A 429 7.85 36.67 -11.43
CA GLU A 429 7.08 37.54 -10.54
C GLU A 429 5.60 37.14 -10.50
N ARG A 430 5.03 37.12 -9.29
CA ARG A 430 3.60 36.86 -9.09
C ARG A 430 2.76 37.92 -9.80
N ARG A 431 1.91 37.50 -10.73
CA ARG A 431 0.94 38.38 -11.40
C ARG A 431 -0.18 38.73 -10.41
N ALA A 432 -0.25 39.98 -10.00
CA ALA A 432 -1.30 40.45 -9.09
C ALA A 432 -2.66 40.53 -9.80
N LEU A 433 -3.71 40.05 -9.14
CA LEU A 433 -5.09 40.14 -9.63
C LEU A 433 -5.68 41.55 -9.42
N PRO A 434 -6.52 42.05 -10.34
CA PRO A 434 -7.25 43.30 -10.14
C PRO A 434 -8.16 43.26 -8.90
N ALA A 435 -8.33 44.42 -8.24
CA ALA A 435 -9.20 44.57 -7.07
C ALA A 435 -10.68 44.31 -7.39
N LYS A 436 -11.11 44.59 -8.62
CA LYS A 436 -12.42 44.22 -9.17
C LYS A 436 -12.19 43.32 -10.38
N ARG A 437 -12.72 42.11 -10.32
CA ARG A 437 -12.48 41.06 -11.31
C ARG A 437 -13.78 40.38 -11.71
N ARG A 438 -13.75 39.78 -12.89
CA ARG A 438 -14.84 38.95 -13.43
C ARG A 438 -14.59 37.50 -13.06
N GLY A 439 -15.59 36.66 -13.26
CA GLY A 439 -15.56 35.24 -12.96
C GLY A 439 -16.98 34.71 -12.88
N PHE A 440 -17.13 33.40 -12.73
CA PHE A 440 -18.42 32.75 -12.59
C PHE A 440 -18.57 32.09 -11.22
N THR A 441 -19.82 31.81 -10.86
CA THR A 441 -20.15 30.98 -9.69
C THR A 441 -21.00 29.82 -10.17
N GLN A 442 -20.44 28.61 -10.11
CA GLN A 442 -21.13 27.38 -10.47
C GLN A 442 -21.58 26.64 -9.22
N LYS A 443 -22.88 26.46 -9.07
CA LYS A 443 -23.46 25.57 -8.06
C LYS A 443 -23.62 24.17 -8.65
N ALA A 444 -23.26 23.15 -7.90
CA ALA A 444 -23.59 21.76 -8.21
C ALA A 444 -24.00 21.02 -6.94
N LYS A 445 -24.64 19.86 -7.08
CA LYS A 445 -24.79 18.91 -5.97
C LYS A 445 -24.11 17.60 -6.30
N ILE A 446 -23.16 17.17 -5.49
CA ILE A 446 -22.49 15.88 -5.61
C ILE A 446 -23.05 14.97 -4.52
N ASN A 447 -23.74 13.90 -4.92
CA ASN A 447 -24.37 12.94 -4.01
C ASN A 447 -25.23 13.60 -2.91
N GLY A 448 -26.00 14.63 -3.29
CA GLY A 448 -26.87 15.39 -2.39
C GLY A 448 -26.19 16.52 -1.60
N GLN A 449 -24.85 16.63 -1.61
CA GLN A 449 -24.13 17.74 -0.98
C GLN A 449 -23.91 18.89 -1.96
N ALA A 450 -24.32 20.10 -1.56
CA ALA A 450 -24.18 21.28 -2.42
C ALA A 450 -22.75 21.85 -2.34
N ILE A 451 -22.18 22.11 -3.52
CA ILE A 451 -20.88 22.73 -3.72
C ILE A 451 -21.01 23.98 -4.60
N PHE A 452 -20.21 24.99 -4.30
CA PHE A 452 -20.07 26.22 -5.07
C PHE A 452 -18.62 26.38 -5.50
N VAL A 453 -18.39 26.42 -6.81
CA VAL A 453 -17.09 26.74 -7.40
C VAL A 453 -17.16 28.18 -7.88
N ARG A 454 -16.26 29.03 -7.39
CA ARG A 454 -16.18 30.44 -7.80
C ARG A 454 -14.81 30.72 -8.41
N THR A 455 -14.78 31.50 -9.48
CA THR A 455 -13.54 31.84 -10.17
C THR A 455 -13.27 33.34 -10.13
N GLY A 456 -11.99 33.71 -10.23
CA GLY A 456 -11.55 35.08 -10.45
C GLY A 456 -10.61 35.15 -11.63
N GLU A 457 -10.92 36.03 -12.57
CA GLU A 457 -10.25 36.16 -13.86
C GLU A 457 -9.40 37.42 -13.94
N TYR A 458 -8.34 37.36 -14.76
CA TYR A 458 -7.63 38.54 -15.23
C TYR A 458 -8.43 39.26 -16.33
N ASN A 459 -8.01 40.47 -16.67
CA ASN A 459 -8.69 41.29 -17.70
C ASN A 459 -8.63 40.66 -19.11
N ASP A 460 -7.73 39.71 -19.34
CA ASP A 460 -7.57 38.95 -20.59
C ASP A 460 -8.46 37.69 -20.64
N GLY A 461 -9.27 37.44 -19.60
CA GLY A 461 -10.14 36.27 -19.49
C GLY A 461 -9.45 35.00 -18.96
N THR A 462 -8.15 35.06 -18.63
CA THR A 462 -7.45 33.93 -18.04
C THR A 462 -7.80 33.75 -16.56
N LEU A 463 -7.85 32.50 -16.09
CA LEU A 463 -8.15 32.15 -14.71
C LEU A 463 -6.97 32.48 -13.78
N GLY A 464 -7.21 33.20 -12.69
CA GLY A 464 -6.17 33.55 -11.71
C GLY A 464 -6.45 33.14 -10.27
N GLU A 465 -7.70 32.83 -9.91
CA GLU A 465 -8.03 32.29 -8.60
C GLU A 465 -9.29 31.43 -8.64
N ILE A 466 -9.39 30.51 -7.68
CA ILE A 466 -10.54 29.64 -7.46
C ILE A 466 -10.95 29.65 -5.99
N PHE A 467 -12.24 29.47 -5.72
CA PHE A 467 -12.79 29.24 -4.39
C PHE A 467 -13.75 28.07 -4.43
N ILE A 468 -13.78 27.32 -3.33
CA ILE A 468 -14.62 26.15 -3.15
C ILE A 468 -15.36 26.32 -1.81
N ASP A 469 -16.69 26.34 -1.87
CA ASP A 469 -17.54 26.35 -0.68
C ASP A 469 -18.50 25.16 -0.71
N MET A 470 -18.73 24.52 0.43
CA MET A 470 -19.70 23.44 0.55
C MET A 470 -20.72 23.68 1.67
N ALA A 471 -21.93 23.16 1.47
CA ALA A 471 -22.98 23.20 2.48
C ALA A 471 -22.90 21.98 3.42
N LYS A 472 -22.94 22.22 4.74
CA LYS A 472 -22.98 21.19 5.81
C LYS A 472 -21.73 20.31 5.90
N GLU A 473 -20.54 20.91 5.84
CA GLU A 473 -19.25 20.23 5.99
C GLU A 473 -18.67 20.35 7.42
N GLY A 474 -17.78 19.43 7.81
CA GLY A 474 -16.98 19.54 9.03
C GLY A 474 -15.85 20.57 8.89
N ALA A 475 -15.43 21.18 10.00
CA ALA A 475 -14.41 22.24 10.02
C ALA A 475 -13.09 21.86 9.32
N THR A 476 -12.71 20.58 9.38
CA THR A 476 -11.51 20.03 8.74
C THR A 476 -11.59 20.08 7.21
N MET A 477 -12.72 19.65 6.63
CA MET A 477 -12.88 19.60 5.17
C MET A 477 -12.95 21.01 4.58
N ARG A 478 -13.67 21.92 5.23
CA ARG A 478 -13.70 23.35 4.88
C ARG A 478 -12.31 23.96 4.84
N SER A 479 -11.53 23.74 5.91
CA SER A 479 -10.18 24.32 6.03
C SER A 479 -9.25 23.74 4.97
N MET A 480 -9.33 22.44 4.72
CA MET A 480 -8.51 21.77 3.71
C MET A 480 -8.84 22.24 2.28
N LEU A 481 -10.12 22.34 1.92
CA LEU A 481 -10.54 22.83 0.60
C LEU A 481 -10.16 24.30 0.39
N ASN A 482 -10.24 25.13 1.44
CA ASN A 482 -9.80 26.51 1.38
C ASN A 482 -8.27 26.62 1.20
N CYS A 483 -7.48 25.87 1.99
CA CYS A 483 -6.02 25.81 1.81
C CYS A 483 -5.64 25.31 0.41
N PHE A 484 -6.36 24.32 -0.12
CA PHE A 484 -6.16 23.82 -1.47
C PHE A 484 -6.46 24.88 -2.53
N ALA A 485 -7.61 25.55 -2.44
CA ALA A 485 -8.01 26.60 -3.37
C ALA A 485 -7.01 27.78 -3.37
N ILE A 486 -6.47 28.15 -2.20
CA ILE A 486 -5.40 29.15 -2.06
C ILE A 486 -4.13 28.69 -2.76
N ALA A 487 -3.71 27.43 -2.56
CA ALA A 487 -2.49 26.90 -3.18
C ALA A 487 -2.56 26.89 -4.71
N ILE A 488 -3.70 26.45 -5.28
CA ILE A 488 -3.92 26.47 -6.74
C ILE A 488 -3.96 27.91 -7.26
N SER A 489 -4.65 28.81 -6.57
CA SER A 489 -4.71 30.23 -6.95
C SER A 489 -3.33 30.88 -6.96
N ILE A 490 -2.49 30.58 -5.97
CA ILE A 490 -1.10 31.03 -5.94
C ILE A 490 -0.34 30.48 -7.14
N GLY A 491 -0.45 29.19 -7.43
CA GLY A 491 0.21 28.58 -8.58
C GLY A 491 -0.18 29.20 -9.92
N LEU A 492 -1.47 29.45 -10.13
CA LEU A 492 -1.97 30.17 -11.31
C LEU A 492 -1.41 31.60 -11.40
N GLN A 493 -1.23 32.29 -10.27
CA GLN A 493 -0.64 33.64 -10.22
C GLN A 493 0.87 33.65 -10.46
N TYR A 494 1.56 32.53 -10.22
CA TYR A 494 2.97 32.32 -10.61
C TYR A 494 3.10 31.69 -12.01
N GLY A 495 2.02 31.65 -12.81
CA GLY A 495 2.07 31.25 -14.21
C GLY A 495 2.08 29.74 -14.46
N VAL A 496 1.68 28.92 -13.49
CA VAL A 496 1.45 27.49 -13.74
C VAL A 496 0.24 27.32 -14.68
N PRO A 497 0.38 26.63 -15.83
CA PRO A 497 -0.72 26.40 -16.75
C PRO A 497 -1.86 25.63 -16.12
N LEU A 498 -3.11 25.97 -16.47
CA LEU A 498 -4.30 25.27 -15.94
C LEU A 498 -4.33 23.81 -16.43
N GLU A 499 -3.81 23.54 -17.62
CA GLU A 499 -3.68 22.23 -18.25
C GLU A 499 -2.95 21.24 -17.34
N GLU A 500 -1.84 21.65 -16.75
CA GLU A 500 -1.06 20.82 -15.82
C GLU A 500 -1.88 20.41 -14.60
N TYR A 501 -2.68 21.33 -14.05
CA TYR A 501 -3.57 21.00 -12.94
C TYR A 501 -4.70 20.05 -13.36
N VAL A 502 -5.29 20.27 -14.53
CA VAL A 502 -6.34 19.39 -15.06
C VAL A 502 -5.81 17.97 -15.26
N GLU A 503 -4.64 17.80 -15.85
CA GLU A 503 -4.04 16.48 -16.08
C GLU A 503 -3.71 15.73 -14.78
N LYS A 504 -3.30 16.45 -13.73
CA LYS A 504 -2.97 15.83 -12.43
C LYS A 504 -4.18 15.51 -11.57
N PHE A 505 -5.23 16.31 -11.64
CA PHE A 505 -6.32 16.26 -10.66
C PHE A 505 -7.63 15.63 -11.16
N VAL A 506 -7.83 15.53 -12.48
CA VAL A 506 -8.97 14.79 -13.03
C VAL A 506 -8.82 13.28 -12.73
N PHE A 507 -9.95 12.60 -12.49
CA PHE A 507 -10.07 11.20 -12.07
C PHE A 507 -9.52 10.85 -10.68
N THR A 508 -9.12 11.86 -9.90
CA THR A 508 -8.78 11.63 -8.48
C THR A 508 -10.02 11.19 -7.70
N ARG A 509 -9.86 10.17 -6.84
CA ARG A 509 -10.96 9.47 -6.14
C ARG A 509 -10.94 9.77 -4.63
N PHE A 510 -11.99 10.40 -4.13
CA PHE A 510 -12.31 10.50 -2.69
C PHE A 510 -13.72 11.08 -2.49
N GLU A 511 -14.32 10.82 -1.34
CA GLU A 511 -15.67 11.30 -1.01
C GLU A 511 -15.68 12.81 -0.73
N PRO A 512 -16.72 13.54 -1.14
CA PRO A 512 -17.93 13.10 -1.84
C PRO A 512 -17.71 12.77 -3.33
N ALA A 513 -18.19 11.60 -3.74
CA ALA A 513 -18.20 11.13 -5.13
C ALA A 513 -19.60 10.64 -5.55
N GLY A 514 -19.85 10.53 -6.85
CA GLY A 514 -21.09 9.94 -7.39
C GLY A 514 -21.85 10.86 -8.33
N MET A 515 -23.18 10.80 -8.29
CA MET A 515 -24.06 11.54 -9.20
C MET A 515 -24.00 13.04 -8.92
N VAL A 516 -23.94 13.84 -10.00
CA VAL A 516 -23.82 15.29 -9.95
C VAL A 516 -25.03 15.95 -10.61
N GLU A 517 -25.65 16.86 -9.87
CA GLU A 517 -26.61 17.82 -10.43
C GLU A 517 -25.85 18.98 -11.08
N HIS A 518 -25.46 18.81 -12.36
CA HIS A 518 -24.85 19.85 -13.19
C HIS A 518 -25.28 19.66 -14.66
N PRO A 519 -25.37 20.73 -15.49
CA PRO A 519 -25.72 20.62 -16.91
C PRO A 519 -24.80 19.65 -17.67
N ASN A 520 -23.48 19.85 -17.58
CA ASN A 520 -22.49 19.12 -18.39
C ASN A 520 -21.90 17.86 -17.74
N ILE A 521 -21.86 17.78 -16.41
CA ILE A 521 -21.15 16.71 -15.67
C ILE A 521 -22.19 15.96 -14.85
N LYS A 522 -22.47 14.71 -15.21
CA LYS A 522 -23.51 13.91 -14.54
C LYS A 522 -22.96 13.01 -13.44
N THR A 523 -21.68 12.65 -13.49
CA THR A 523 -21.01 11.88 -12.45
C THR A 523 -19.58 12.38 -12.23
N THR A 524 -19.06 12.22 -11.01
CA THR A 524 -17.69 12.61 -10.64
C THR A 524 -17.07 11.60 -9.66
N THR A 525 -15.75 11.47 -9.66
CA THR A 525 -15.01 10.61 -8.73
C THR A 525 -14.56 11.32 -7.45
N SER A 526 -14.65 12.65 -7.42
CA SER A 526 -14.43 13.48 -6.23
C SER A 526 -14.92 14.92 -6.47
N ILE A 527 -14.88 15.76 -5.44
CA ILE A 527 -15.06 17.22 -5.57
C ILE A 527 -14.02 17.83 -6.51
N ILE A 528 -12.76 17.43 -6.36
CA ILE A 528 -11.65 18.02 -7.11
C ILE A 528 -11.67 17.57 -8.56
N ASP A 529 -12.06 16.32 -8.82
CA ASP A 529 -12.35 15.82 -10.16
C ASP A 529 -13.44 16.66 -10.84
N PHE A 530 -14.57 16.90 -10.14
CA PHE A 530 -15.66 17.73 -10.68
C PHE A 530 -15.19 19.14 -11.01
N MET A 531 -14.45 19.77 -10.10
CA MET A 531 -13.95 21.12 -10.26
C MET A 531 -13.03 21.25 -11.46
N PHE A 532 -12.00 20.41 -11.60
CA PHE A 532 -11.06 20.53 -12.72
C PHE A 532 -11.68 20.12 -14.05
N ARG A 533 -12.66 19.22 -14.09
CA ARG A 533 -13.43 18.99 -15.31
C ARG A 533 -14.27 20.19 -15.71
N SER A 534 -14.89 20.87 -14.74
CA SER A 534 -15.64 22.11 -14.98
C SER A 534 -14.72 23.22 -15.47
N LEU A 535 -13.57 23.45 -14.82
CA LEU A 535 -12.59 24.45 -15.25
C LEU A 535 -11.99 24.13 -16.62
N ALA A 536 -11.71 22.86 -16.91
CA ALA A 536 -11.20 22.44 -18.22
C ALA A 536 -12.23 22.67 -19.33
N TYR A 537 -13.50 22.46 -19.05
CA TYR A 537 -14.57 22.73 -20.01
C TYR A 537 -14.72 24.23 -20.26
N GLU A 538 -14.76 25.06 -19.22
CA GLU A 538 -15.00 26.50 -19.32
C GLU A 538 -13.80 27.29 -19.87
N TYR A 539 -12.58 27.01 -19.40
CA TYR A 539 -11.38 27.78 -19.78
C TYR A 539 -10.54 27.14 -20.88
N LEU A 540 -10.52 25.80 -20.98
CA LEU A 540 -9.68 25.09 -21.96
C LEU A 540 -10.48 24.51 -23.14
N GLY A 541 -11.81 24.57 -23.08
CA GLY A 541 -12.68 23.99 -24.12
C GLY A 541 -12.58 22.46 -24.22
N ARG A 542 -12.11 21.78 -23.18
CA ARG A 542 -11.94 20.30 -23.14
C ARG A 542 -13.30 19.61 -23.03
N THR A 543 -13.89 19.27 -24.18
CA THR A 543 -15.19 18.60 -24.30
C THR A 543 -15.15 17.09 -23.99
N ASP A 544 -13.97 16.50 -23.98
CA ASP A 544 -13.72 15.08 -23.67
C ASP A 544 -13.94 14.73 -22.18
N LEU A 545 -13.98 15.75 -21.31
CA LEU A 545 -14.07 15.58 -19.86
C LEU A 545 -15.50 15.71 -19.30
N VAL A 546 -16.47 16.08 -20.15
CA VAL A 546 -17.89 16.27 -19.79
C VAL A 546 -18.78 15.17 -20.38
N HIS A 547 -19.96 14.99 -19.80
CA HIS A 547 -20.92 13.95 -20.22
C HIS A 547 -21.94 14.48 -21.23
N VAL A 548 -22.34 15.76 -21.09
CA VAL A 548 -23.34 16.41 -21.94
C VAL A 548 -22.73 17.71 -22.48
N LEU A 549 -22.79 17.87 -23.81
CA LEU A 549 -22.31 19.04 -24.54
C LEU A 549 -23.46 20.03 -24.75
N ASP A 550 -24.07 20.49 -23.67
CA ASP A 550 -24.94 21.67 -23.72
C ASP A 550 -24.11 22.88 -23.34
N LYS A 551 -23.86 23.78 -24.30
CA LYS A 551 -23.51 25.17 -23.95
C LYS A 551 -24.82 25.93 -23.88
N PRO A 552 -25.45 26.11 -22.69
CA PRO A 552 -26.37 27.22 -22.56
C PRO A 552 -25.55 28.49 -22.89
N GLU A 553 -26.00 29.28 -23.87
CA GLU A 553 -25.47 30.63 -24.06
C GLU A 553 -25.86 31.44 -22.82
N VAL A 554 -25.04 31.37 -21.77
CA VAL A 554 -25.24 32.19 -20.57
C VAL A 554 -24.78 33.60 -20.92
N GLY A 555 -25.68 34.37 -21.54
CA GLY A 555 -25.57 35.81 -21.62
C GLY A 555 -25.64 36.38 -20.21
N ASN A 556 -24.62 37.12 -19.79
CA ASN A 556 -24.59 37.78 -18.47
C ASN A 556 -25.55 38.99 -18.42
N THR A 557 -26.78 38.82 -18.91
CA THR A 557 -27.83 39.84 -19.03
C THR A 557 -29.05 39.57 -18.15
N GLY A 558 -29.09 38.44 -17.42
CA GLY A 558 -30.06 38.19 -16.34
C GLY A 558 -31.52 38.19 -16.78
N ASN A 559 -31.83 37.61 -17.94
CA ASN A 559 -33.19 37.48 -18.48
C ASN A 559 -33.35 36.14 -19.21
N ASP A 560 -32.94 35.07 -18.55
CA ASP A 560 -33.03 33.73 -19.12
C ASP A 560 -34.35 33.03 -18.72
N PRO A 561 -34.88 32.11 -19.55
CA PRO A 561 -36.21 31.50 -19.33
C PRO A 561 -36.36 30.69 -18.04
N TRP A 562 -35.26 30.37 -17.34
CA TRP A 562 -35.30 29.68 -16.05
C TRP A 562 -35.46 30.63 -14.85
N ASP A 563 -35.35 31.95 -15.04
CA ASP A 563 -35.59 32.95 -13.99
C ASP A 563 -37.10 33.15 -13.70
N GLU A 564 -37.99 32.74 -14.61
CA GLU A 564 -39.45 32.92 -14.46
C GLU A 564 -40.16 31.86 -13.58
N THR A 565 -39.45 30.94 -12.93
CA THR A 565 -40.10 29.87 -12.12
C THR A 565 -39.71 29.85 -10.64
N THR A 566 -39.45 31.02 -10.05
CA THR A 566 -39.37 31.14 -8.59
C THR A 566 -40.52 32.01 -8.07
N PRO A 567 -41.59 31.43 -7.47
CA PRO A 567 -42.66 32.25 -6.92
C PRO A 567 -42.14 33.03 -5.71
N THR A 568 -42.18 34.36 -5.81
CA THR A 568 -41.94 35.28 -4.69
C THR A 568 -42.91 35.03 -3.55
N ILE A 569 -42.47 35.32 -2.32
CA ILE A 569 -43.04 34.94 -1.01
C ILE A 569 -44.56 35.22 -0.81
N GLY A 570 -45.22 35.96 -1.69
CA GLY A 570 -46.66 36.29 -1.62
C GLY A 570 -47.64 35.31 -2.28
N GLU A 571 -47.20 34.35 -3.10
CA GLU A 571 -48.11 33.51 -3.92
C GLU A 571 -48.21 32.02 -3.48
N ARG A 572 -47.80 31.68 -2.25
CA ARG A 572 -47.97 30.31 -1.74
C ARG A 572 -49.39 30.09 -1.23
N LYS A 573 -50.23 29.36 -1.96
CA LYS A 573 -51.42 28.71 -1.40
C LYS A 573 -50.97 27.56 -0.49
N HIS A 574 -51.35 27.60 0.78
CA HIS A 574 -51.17 26.48 1.70
C HIS A 574 -52.20 25.39 1.39
N GLU A 575 -51.74 24.19 1.06
CA GLU A 575 -52.58 22.99 1.05
C GLU A 575 -52.41 22.22 2.36
N LEU A 576 -53.56 21.91 2.95
CA LEU A 576 -53.69 21.22 4.23
C LEU A 576 -53.28 19.75 4.08
N SER A 577 -52.60 19.24 5.11
CA SER A 577 -52.20 17.84 5.21
C SER A 577 -53.42 16.93 5.35
N ASP A 578 -53.75 16.19 4.29
CA ASP A 578 -54.72 15.09 4.37
C ASP A 578 -54.01 13.75 4.47
N VAL A 579 -53.91 13.27 5.72
CA VAL A 579 -53.75 11.86 6.03
C VAL A 579 -55.07 11.15 5.74
N ARG A 580 -55.11 10.23 4.77
CA ARG A 580 -56.10 9.12 4.80
C ARG A 580 -55.67 7.86 4.02
N VAL A 581 -55.48 6.81 4.83
CA VAL A 581 -55.98 5.43 4.76
C VAL A 581 -56.25 4.77 3.39
N MET A 582 -55.68 3.56 3.26
CA MET A 582 -55.76 2.58 2.17
C MET A 582 -57.18 2.19 1.72
N GLY A 583 -57.31 1.90 0.42
CA GLY A 583 -58.42 1.14 -0.19
C GLY A 583 -58.03 0.61 -1.58
N THR A 584 -58.29 -0.66 -1.83
CA THR A 584 -57.86 -1.51 -2.97
C THR A 584 -58.72 -1.41 -4.23
N ALA A 585 -58.11 -1.46 -5.43
CA ALA A 585 -58.61 -2.09 -6.69
C ALA A 585 -57.52 -2.00 -7.79
N GLN A 586 -56.84 -3.09 -8.15
CA GLN A 586 -57.06 -4.06 -9.26
C GLN A 586 -56.40 -3.69 -10.62
N PRO A 587 -55.91 -4.71 -11.37
CA PRO A 587 -54.79 -4.57 -12.31
C PRO A 587 -55.24 -4.39 -13.77
N THR A 588 -54.41 -3.72 -14.58
CA THR A 588 -54.52 -3.79 -16.04
C THR A 588 -53.21 -4.27 -16.65
N ALA A 589 -53.32 -5.36 -17.40
CA ALA A 589 -52.27 -5.98 -18.19
C ALA A 589 -52.17 -5.28 -19.56
N TYR A 590 -50.94 -5.16 -20.06
CA TYR A 590 -50.67 -5.02 -21.49
C TYR A 590 -49.47 -5.90 -21.85
N ASP A 591 -49.77 -6.97 -22.58
CA ASP A 591 -48.83 -7.83 -23.30
C ASP A 591 -48.59 -7.27 -24.70
N LYS A 592 -47.35 -7.35 -25.20
CA LYS A 592 -46.98 -7.84 -26.56
C LYS A 592 -45.45 -7.84 -26.79
N PRO A 593 -44.93 -8.59 -27.78
CA PRO A 593 -44.00 -9.69 -27.54
C PRO A 593 -42.54 -9.38 -27.94
N VAL A 594 -41.59 -10.08 -27.30
CA VAL A 594 -40.17 -10.02 -27.65
C VAL A 594 -39.81 -11.17 -28.60
N ALA A 595 -39.32 -10.81 -29.79
CA ALA A 595 -38.66 -11.73 -30.71
C ALA A 595 -37.27 -12.10 -30.19
N LYS A 596 -36.98 -13.41 -30.07
CA LYS A 596 -35.66 -13.93 -29.73
C LYS A 596 -34.73 -13.87 -30.94
N ALA A 597 -33.66 -13.09 -30.84
CA ALA A 597 -32.46 -13.26 -31.65
C ALA A 597 -31.33 -13.75 -30.73
N ASN A 598 -30.82 -14.95 -31.00
CA ASN A 598 -29.62 -15.51 -30.37
C ASN A 598 -28.39 -14.73 -30.85
N PHE A 599 -27.64 -14.13 -29.92
CA PHE A 599 -26.23 -13.79 -30.11
C PHE A 599 -25.41 -14.43 -29.00
N GLY A 600 -24.31 -15.09 -29.41
CA GLY A 600 -23.55 -16.05 -28.61
C GLY A 600 -22.91 -15.47 -27.35
N MET A 601 -22.93 -16.28 -26.29
CA MET A 601 -22.41 -15.98 -24.95
C MET A 601 -20.87 -15.90 -24.89
N ASP A 602 -20.17 -16.30 -25.96
CA ASP A 602 -18.70 -16.39 -25.97
C ASP A 602 -18.00 -15.04 -26.22
N ALA A 603 -18.64 -14.09 -26.92
CA ALA A 603 -18.07 -12.76 -27.13
C ALA A 603 -18.19 -11.86 -25.87
N VAL A 604 -19.16 -12.15 -24.99
CA VAL A 604 -19.45 -11.37 -23.77
C VAL A 604 -18.39 -11.61 -22.69
N ASN A 605 -17.82 -12.82 -22.61
CA ASN A 605 -16.80 -13.16 -21.61
C ASN A 605 -15.38 -12.69 -21.96
N ALA A 606 -15.06 -12.49 -23.25
CA ALA A 606 -13.75 -12.00 -23.67
C ALA A 606 -13.59 -10.49 -23.39
N ALA A 607 -14.66 -9.70 -23.54
CA ALA A 607 -14.66 -8.27 -23.23
C ALA A 607 -14.76 -7.97 -21.71
N ALA A 608 -15.26 -8.92 -20.91
CA ALA A 608 -15.40 -8.76 -19.46
C ALA A 608 -14.07 -8.78 -18.69
N LYS A 609 -12.99 -9.34 -19.25
CA LYS A 609 -11.72 -9.50 -18.52
C LYS A 609 -10.78 -8.29 -18.57
N SER A 610 -10.98 -7.35 -19.49
CA SER A 610 -10.09 -6.19 -19.66
C SER A 610 -10.75 -4.84 -19.31
N MET A 611 -12.04 -4.80 -18.96
CA MET A 611 -12.78 -3.53 -18.79
C MET A 611 -13.57 -3.40 -17.47
N GLN A 612 -13.29 -4.22 -16.44
CA GLN A 612 -14.12 -4.32 -15.22
C GLN A 612 -13.53 -3.71 -13.93
N GLY A 613 -12.54 -2.80 -14.03
CA GLY A 613 -12.05 -2.06 -12.85
C GLY A 613 -12.92 -0.87 -12.43
N ASP A 614 -13.74 -0.34 -13.35
CA ASP A 614 -14.29 1.02 -13.27
C ASP A 614 -15.82 1.11 -13.39
N ALA A 615 -16.52 -0.04 -13.44
CA ALA A 615 -17.97 -0.04 -13.67
C ALA A 615 -18.77 0.05 -12.35
N PRO A 616 -19.63 1.07 -12.17
CA PRO A 616 -20.45 1.23 -10.97
C PRO A 616 -21.50 0.11 -10.85
N ALA A 617 -21.92 -0.17 -9.62
CA ALA A 617 -23.04 -1.08 -9.37
C ALA A 617 -24.35 -0.47 -9.87
N CYS A 618 -25.23 -1.29 -10.43
CA CYS A 618 -26.53 -0.86 -10.91
C CYS A 618 -27.39 -0.33 -9.75
N ASN A 619 -27.86 0.92 -9.83
CA ASN A 619 -28.72 1.53 -8.81
C ASN A 619 -30.10 0.84 -8.65
N THR A 620 -30.54 0.06 -9.65
CA THR A 620 -31.81 -0.68 -9.60
C THR A 620 -31.69 -2.07 -8.98
N CYS A 621 -30.65 -2.86 -9.32
CA CYS A 621 -30.57 -4.27 -8.94
C CYS A 621 -29.22 -4.70 -8.33
N GLY A 622 -28.27 -3.78 -8.17
CA GLY A 622 -26.96 -4.04 -7.57
C GLY A 622 -25.98 -4.82 -8.44
N HIS A 623 -26.36 -5.29 -9.63
CA HIS A 623 -25.44 -5.98 -10.54
C HIS A 623 -24.37 -5.03 -11.10
N ILE A 624 -23.12 -5.48 -11.23
CA ILE A 624 -22.04 -4.68 -11.81
C ILE A 624 -22.38 -4.38 -13.27
N THR A 625 -22.38 -3.10 -13.61
CA THR A 625 -22.72 -2.65 -14.96
C THR A 625 -21.56 -2.90 -15.92
N VAL A 626 -21.81 -2.84 -17.22
CA VAL A 626 -20.79 -2.98 -18.26
C VAL A 626 -20.72 -1.69 -19.05
N ARG A 627 -19.51 -1.24 -19.36
CA ARG A 627 -19.28 0.00 -20.11
C ARG A 627 -19.86 -0.11 -21.51
N SER A 628 -20.63 0.89 -21.92
CA SER A 628 -21.26 1.00 -23.23
C SER A 628 -21.08 2.45 -23.72
N GLY A 629 -19.93 2.74 -24.32
CA GLY A 629 -19.53 4.11 -24.69
C GLY A 629 -19.12 4.94 -23.46
N THR A 630 -19.65 6.17 -23.34
CA THR A 630 -19.49 7.05 -22.16
C THR A 630 -20.38 6.66 -20.98
N CYS A 631 -21.25 5.67 -21.17
CA CYS A 631 -22.27 5.25 -20.22
C CYS A 631 -22.04 3.81 -19.74
N TYR A 632 -22.88 3.39 -18.80
CA TYR A 632 -22.85 2.05 -18.23
C TYR A 632 -24.21 1.38 -18.39
N LYS A 633 -24.22 0.10 -18.78
CA LYS A 633 -25.45 -0.67 -18.98
C LYS A 633 -25.46 -1.88 -18.06
N CYS A 634 -26.55 -2.06 -17.32
CA CYS A 634 -26.76 -3.24 -16.51
C CYS A 634 -27.25 -4.40 -17.39
N LEU A 635 -26.47 -5.46 -17.50
CA LEU A 635 -26.85 -6.66 -18.26
C LEU A 635 -27.96 -7.47 -17.58
N ASN A 636 -28.19 -7.27 -16.28
CA ASN A 636 -29.18 -8.01 -15.51
C ASN A 636 -30.60 -7.42 -15.62
N CYS A 637 -30.76 -6.11 -15.43
CA CYS A 637 -32.07 -5.46 -15.45
C CYS A 637 -32.26 -4.48 -16.62
N GLY A 638 -31.29 -4.37 -17.53
CA GLY A 638 -31.35 -3.48 -18.70
C GLY A 638 -31.19 -1.99 -18.41
N ASN A 639 -31.06 -1.59 -17.13
CA ASN A 639 -30.97 -0.18 -16.76
C ASN A 639 -29.67 0.45 -17.30
N SER A 640 -29.76 1.68 -17.80
CA SER A 640 -28.61 2.45 -18.30
C SER A 640 -28.29 3.59 -17.33
N LEU A 641 -27.02 3.71 -16.98
CA LEU A 641 -26.47 4.70 -16.06
C LEU A 641 -25.58 5.65 -16.86
N GLY A 642 -25.85 6.95 -16.76
CA GLY A 642 -25.07 8.00 -17.44
C GLY A 642 -25.55 8.37 -18.85
N CYS A 643 -26.52 7.65 -19.41
CA CYS A 643 -27.20 8.01 -20.66
C CYS A 643 -28.71 8.07 -20.40
N SER A 644 -29.34 9.18 -20.79
CA SER A 644 -30.78 9.29 -21.02
C SER A 644 -31.02 9.39 -22.53
#